data_AF-A0A954DGX1-F1
#
_entry.id   AF-A0A954DGX1-F1
#
_cell.length_a   1.000
_cell.length_b   1.000
_cell.length_c   1.000
_cell.angle_alpha   90.00
_cell.angle_beta   90.00
_cell.angle_gamma   90.00
#
_symmetry.space_group_name_H-M   'P 1'
#
loop_
_entity.id
_entity.type
_entity.pdbx_description
1 polymer ?
#
loop_
_entity_poly.entity_id
_entity_poly.type
_entity_poly.pdbx_seq_one_letter_code
_entity_poly.pdbx_strand_id
1 'polypeptide(L)'
;MLLSARLLSVGLLAVLTAEAITQTPTLIRDIDTARRAWSSAPSNACHGEGNHVARGFVTIGSSCYFVADDGNSGQELWKSDGTAAGTLLLRDIRPGLASSNVNFLAANGNALYFSADDGVHGAELWKTDGSSAGTVLVKDIHPGQVGSAPTDIVPLAGGVVFAADDGLHGVEVWASDGTANGTLLVADIRTGIANSSWPRHFCRLGSTRVVFQAYEPSSGFELWSTDGTATGTMLVKDIWPGGDGSYPNHFTRIGNKILFGAADGSATGEELWSTDGTSAGTTLVKDIKPGGPSGRPDLFHSMVHGGSVYFTALTAATGFELWKSDGTTAGTVLVKDIDPGPSGSLPAWYAVVGSSLYFAANNTVSGRELWKTDGTAAGTVLVADLDSGPASSAPSNLIEFGGKLYLAAHQSMTGRELFVTDGTASGTKQVLDLWPGPESSSPDFLTVLGSKVVLRADDGPVSGAELFETDGTSVGTVLVKDIHLGTTTASSSPGSFATNGPWTYFSASDGIHGFELWRTDGTNAGTSMVADIHPGASSSSPTDIVRFQNDVYFAATSATFGRELWKSDGTARGTVLVKDVFAGAASSDPAFLTVFRDKLYFRAFDPTHGAELWASNGTASGTVLFQDIELGSVSSEPASLCVAGGRLFMRAFSRLYGEELYVSDGTISGSSFLDVMTGPESGRPAHLVAWQDQCYFSANDASLGRELFVSDGTSSGTKLVADIFRGGGDGGPTGLTATDRAIFFAAFEPTTGNELWMSDGTNTGTVLVKDIHPGPSAAHVQLFAGSVRFGRFVVFSADDGVHGKELWMSNGTASGTMLVADLVPGLRSSDPSSAAICGGRLVFGAKSLGVGSEPHVWAPSLASSQRFGEGCSPVFPTLESTAPVLNTFTTLSGHGVGSQPGALFLNGPAAPKKFVLCDDYVDVMSAVFVAPVVGSSFRSSVGIPPSSSLVGLRLYWQAWFAPTGSVPIQSTNGVEWVVGL
;
A
#
# COMPACT_ATOMS: atom_id res chain seq x y z
N MET A 1 -16.99 47.96 8.03
CA MET A 1 -16.41 47.00 8.98
C MET A 1 -17.12 45.67 8.79
N LEU A 2 -16.39 44.56 8.84
CA LEU A 2 -16.94 43.21 8.67
C LEU A 2 -17.21 42.58 10.04
N LEU A 3 -18.15 41.64 10.12
CA LEU A 3 -17.80 40.26 10.45
C LEU A 3 -18.88 39.30 9.92
N SER A 4 -18.45 38.20 9.31
CA SER A 4 -19.34 37.14 8.81
C SER A 4 -19.01 35.84 9.52
N ALA A 5 -19.92 35.35 10.35
CA ALA A 5 -19.76 34.05 11.02
C ALA A 5 -20.18 32.92 10.06
N ARG A 6 -19.22 32.09 9.63
CA ARG A 6 -19.52 30.80 9.00
C ARG A 6 -19.93 29.81 10.09
N LEU A 7 -21.08 29.16 9.95
CA LEU A 7 -21.32 27.91 10.67
C LEU A 7 -20.53 26.80 9.96
N LEU A 8 -19.74 26.04 10.71
CA LEU A 8 -19.15 24.79 10.27
C LEU A 8 -20.14 23.65 10.54
N SER A 9 -20.43 22.86 9.51
CA SER A 9 -21.19 21.62 9.63
C SER A 9 -20.30 20.52 10.22
N VAL A 10 -20.45 20.23 11.51
CA VAL A 10 -19.80 19.07 12.14
C VAL A 10 -20.61 17.82 11.80
N GLY A 11 -20.08 16.98 10.92
CA GLY A 11 -20.57 15.61 10.72
C GLY A 11 -20.31 14.77 11.97
N LEU A 12 -21.25 13.91 12.34
CA LEU A 12 -21.19 13.14 13.57
C LEU A 12 -20.20 11.97 13.43
N LEU A 13 -19.06 12.01 14.14
CA LEU A 13 -18.13 10.87 14.19
C LEU A 13 -18.71 9.76 15.09
N ALA A 14 -18.69 8.53 14.60
CA ALA A 14 -18.77 7.35 15.44
C ALA A 14 -17.41 7.09 16.10
N VAL A 15 -17.40 6.79 17.40
CA VAL A 15 -16.20 6.41 18.15
C VAL A 15 -16.15 4.89 18.23
N LEU A 16 -15.15 4.28 17.60
CA LEU A 16 -14.82 2.88 17.88
C LEU A 16 -13.90 2.81 19.10
N THR A 17 -14.28 2.00 20.09
CA THR A 17 -13.51 1.73 21.31
C THR A 17 -12.80 0.38 21.25
N ALA A 18 -11.90 0.13 22.20
CA ALA A 18 -11.09 -1.08 22.38
C ALA A 18 -11.87 -2.42 22.46
N GLU A 19 -13.20 -2.37 22.50
CA GLU A 19 -14.08 -3.53 22.63
C GLU A 19 -14.74 -3.91 21.29
N ALA A 20 -14.85 -2.96 20.35
CA ALA A 20 -15.49 -3.15 19.04
C ALA A 20 -14.51 -3.71 17.99
N ILE A 21 -13.74 -4.71 18.40
CA ILE A 21 -12.92 -5.61 17.60
C ILE A 21 -13.25 -6.98 18.19
N THR A 22 -13.87 -7.90 17.44
CA THR A 22 -14.55 -9.01 18.13
C THR A 22 -14.87 -10.31 17.39
N GLN A 23 -15.07 -10.39 16.06
CA GLN A 23 -15.33 -11.69 15.38
C GLN A 23 -14.03 -12.17 14.68
N THR A 24 -13.92 -12.96 13.60
CA THR A 24 -12.60 -13.47 13.07
C THR A 24 -12.79 -14.23 11.70
N PRO A 25 -11.82 -14.99 11.13
CA PRO A 25 -11.82 -15.54 9.75
C PRO A 25 -12.93 -16.38 9.00
N THR A 26 -14.15 -15.95 8.65
CA THR A 26 -15.19 -16.85 8.03
C THR A 26 -15.16 -17.25 6.49
N LEU A 27 -13.98 -17.31 5.83
CA LEU A 27 -13.61 -17.86 4.47
C LEU A 27 -13.85 -17.10 3.13
N ILE A 28 -12.79 -16.62 2.42
CA ILE A 28 -12.81 -15.86 1.14
C ILE A 28 -12.97 -16.64 -0.19
N ARG A 29 -12.47 -17.89 -0.26
CA ARG A 29 -12.20 -18.83 -1.37
C ARG A 29 -10.78 -18.80 -1.95
N ASP A 30 -10.26 -19.95 -2.35
CA ASP A 30 -8.83 -20.18 -2.41
C ASP A 30 -8.34 -20.94 -3.66
N ILE A 31 -7.01 -21.05 -3.76
CA ILE A 31 -6.21 -20.91 -4.98
C ILE A 31 -5.02 -21.92 -5.22
N ASP A 32 -3.96 -21.99 -4.42
CA ASP A 32 -2.69 -22.68 -4.76
C ASP A 32 -2.35 -24.17 -4.36
N THR A 33 -2.11 -25.08 -5.29
CA THR A 33 -1.62 -26.47 -5.08
C THR A 33 -0.07 -26.75 -5.21
N ALA A 34 0.97 -25.86 -5.16
CA ALA A 34 2.43 -26.31 -5.28
C ALA A 34 3.65 -25.57 -4.62
N ARG A 35 3.49 -24.94 -3.46
CA ARG A 35 4.54 -24.76 -2.41
C ARG A 35 5.60 -23.64 -2.54
N ARG A 36 5.64 -22.73 -3.52
CA ARG A 36 6.80 -21.80 -3.69
C ARG A 36 6.52 -20.37 -3.19
N ALA A 37 7.29 -19.86 -2.23
CA ALA A 37 7.00 -18.54 -1.66
C ALA A 37 6.93 -17.41 -2.70
N TRP A 38 6.10 -16.41 -2.39
CA TRP A 38 6.39 -15.01 -2.65
C TRP A 38 7.89 -14.73 -2.63
N SER A 39 8.35 -13.97 -3.61
CA SER A 39 9.52 -13.14 -3.42
C SER A 39 9.08 -11.68 -3.39
N SER A 40 9.91 -10.81 -2.83
CA SER A 40 9.90 -9.39 -3.12
C SER A 40 11.17 -9.03 -3.89
N ALA A 41 11.05 -8.69 -5.18
CA ALA A 41 11.96 -7.80 -5.84
C ALA A 41 11.91 -6.51 -5.00
N PRO A 42 13.05 -6.03 -4.48
CA PRO A 42 13.07 -4.89 -3.58
C PRO A 42 12.37 -3.77 -4.30
N SER A 43 11.30 -3.20 -3.73
CA SER A 43 10.48 -2.25 -4.48
C SER A 43 11.32 -1.03 -4.78
N ASN A 44 11.92 -1.09 -5.94
CA ASN A 44 12.38 0.05 -6.63
C ASN A 44 11.10 0.64 -7.26
N ALA A 45 10.26 1.04 -6.34
CA ALA A 45 9.20 1.97 -6.43
C ALA A 45 9.55 3.20 -5.59
N CYS A 46 8.79 4.23 -5.82
CA CYS A 46 8.54 5.36 -4.98
C CYS A 46 7.09 5.02 -4.56
N HIS A 47 6.63 5.19 -3.33
CA HIS A 47 5.26 4.86 -2.92
C HIS A 47 4.42 6.15 -2.76
N GLY A 48 3.35 6.13 -1.96
CA GLY A 48 2.69 7.33 -1.39
C GLY A 48 1.91 8.34 -2.26
N GLU A 49 1.97 8.30 -3.58
CA GLU A 49 0.73 7.75 -4.10
C GLU A 49 0.86 6.26 -3.87
N GLY A 50 -0.12 5.64 -3.23
CA GLY A 50 -0.08 4.22 -2.93
C GLY A 50 -0.33 3.37 -4.17
N ASN A 51 0.67 3.34 -5.06
CA ASN A 51 0.38 3.32 -6.49
C ASN A 51 1.43 2.47 -7.30
N HIS A 52 2.38 1.84 -6.61
CA HIS A 52 3.72 1.55 -7.14
C HIS A 52 4.37 0.26 -6.64
N VAL A 53 3.71 -0.89 -6.69
CA VAL A 53 3.87 -1.80 -5.56
C VAL A 53 4.62 -3.06 -5.92
N ALA A 54 5.95 -2.99 -5.92
CA ALA A 54 6.73 -4.19 -6.16
C ALA A 54 6.33 -5.35 -5.25
N ARG A 55 6.26 -6.50 -5.90
CA ARG A 55 5.66 -7.75 -5.48
C ARG A 55 4.30 -7.62 -4.75
N GLY A 56 3.38 -6.73 -5.17
CA GLY A 56 2.24 -6.34 -4.32
C GLY A 56 1.25 -5.26 -4.75
N PHE A 57 0.29 -4.82 -3.91
CA PHE A 57 -0.98 -4.18 -4.37
C PHE A 57 -1.11 -2.64 -4.74
N VAL A 58 -1.93 -2.23 -5.78
CA VAL A 58 -2.49 -0.83 -6.07
C VAL A 58 -3.90 -0.61 -6.65
N THR A 59 -4.60 0.41 -6.12
CA THR A 59 -5.96 0.93 -6.37
C THR A 59 -6.28 1.76 -7.63
N ILE A 60 -7.49 1.56 -8.19
CA ILE A 60 -8.55 2.61 -8.38
C ILE A 60 -9.95 1.94 -8.35
N GLY A 61 -11.01 2.75 -8.29
CA GLY A 61 -12.37 2.23 -8.19
C GLY A 61 -12.58 1.56 -6.84
N SER A 62 -13.51 0.61 -6.79
CA SER A 62 -14.02 0.04 -5.54
C SER A 62 -13.57 -1.41 -5.30
N SER A 63 -12.43 -1.88 -5.85
CA SER A 63 -12.03 -3.28 -5.66
C SER A 63 -10.54 -3.65 -6.01
N CYS A 64 -10.11 -4.92 -6.25
CA CYS A 64 -8.70 -5.40 -6.41
C CYS A 64 -8.21 -5.94 -7.86
N TYR A 65 -6.97 -6.45 -8.13
CA TYR A 65 -6.23 -6.65 -9.45
C TYR A 65 -4.92 -7.53 -9.34
N PHE A 66 -4.69 -8.72 -9.98
CA PHE A 66 -3.54 -9.64 -9.66
C PHE A 66 -3.50 -11.05 -10.33
N VAL A 67 -2.99 -12.14 -9.70
CA VAL A 67 -1.84 -12.92 -10.24
C VAL A 67 -1.62 -14.45 -9.82
N ALA A 68 -2.59 -15.20 -9.21
CA ALA A 68 -2.44 -16.42 -8.34
C ALA A 68 -2.05 -17.91 -8.82
N ASP A 69 -2.77 -19.08 -8.69
CA ASP A 69 -2.55 -20.41 -9.42
C ASP A 69 -3.58 -21.54 -9.42
N ASP A 70 -4.32 -21.69 -10.54
CA ASP A 70 -5.34 -22.72 -10.87
C ASP A 70 -4.81 -23.73 -11.87
N GLY A 71 -3.80 -23.30 -12.60
CA GLY A 71 -2.91 -24.14 -13.32
C GLY A 71 -3.47 -24.85 -14.54
N ASN A 72 -4.75 -24.76 -14.86
CA ASN A 72 -5.22 -25.34 -16.12
C ASN A 72 -4.60 -24.67 -17.37
N SER A 73 -3.64 -23.73 -17.19
CA SER A 73 -2.39 -23.54 -17.94
C SER A 73 -1.25 -22.55 -17.46
N GLY A 74 -1.23 -21.52 -16.58
CA GLY A 74 -0.15 -20.45 -16.57
C GLY A 74 -0.14 -19.18 -15.66
N GLN A 75 1.00 -18.62 -15.16
CA GLN A 75 0.89 -17.32 -14.39
C GLN A 75 0.66 -16.09 -15.24
N GLU A 76 -0.47 -15.48 -14.94
CA GLU A 76 -1.33 -14.71 -15.81
C GLU A 76 -2.03 -13.64 -14.92
N LEU A 77 -3.29 -13.28 -15.15
CA LEU A 77 -4.02 -12.23 -14.40
C LEU A 77 -5.52 -12.41 -14.00
N TRP A 78 -6.04 -12.08 -12.79
CA TRP A 78 -7.46 -12.25 -12.28
C TRP A 78 -8.32 -10.81 -11.83
N LYS A 79 -10.37 -10.43 -10.70
CA LYS A 79 -11.56 -9.62 -10.24
C LYS A 79 -12.33 -10.57 -9.25
N SER A 80 -12.93 -10.10 -8.12
CA SER A 80 -13.76 -10.70 -7.02
C SER A 80 -14.32 -9.60 -5.99
N ASP A 81 -15.56 -9.56 -5.47
CA ASP A 81 -16.28 -8.29 -5.10
C ASP A 81 -16.50 -8.08 -3.59
N GLY A 82 -15.55 -8.59 -2.82
CA GLY A 82 -15.71 -8.86 -1.40
C GLY A 82 -16.66 -10.04 -1.06
N THR A 83 -17.11 -10.85 -2.04
CA THR A 83 -18.16 -11.85 -1.84
C THR A 83 -17.80 -13.25 -2.39
N ALA A 84 -18.49 -13.76 -3.39
CA ALA A 84 -17.93 -14.72 -4.32
C ALA A 84 -18.13 -14.26 -5.76
N ALA A 85 -18.95 -13.22 -6.04
CA ALA A 85 -19.95 -13.39 -7.11
C ALA A 85 -20.30 -12.25 -8.13
N GLY A 86 -19.77 -11.02 -8.08
CA GLY A 86 -19.00 -10.49 -9.32
C GLY A 86 -16.26 -11.30 -10.23
N THR A 87 -15.31 -12.04 -9.54
CA THR A 87 -14.82 -13.41 -9.74
C THR A 87 -14.83 -13.88 -11.15
N LEU A 88 -13.79 -13.44 -11.85
CA LEU A 88 -13.81 -13.55 -13.28
C LEU A 88 -12.51 -13.94 -13.99
N LEU A 89 -12.67 -14.21 -15.28
CA LEU A 89 -12.33 -15.52 -15.91
C LEU A 89 -11.28 -15.42 -17.04
N LEU A 90 -10.70 -14.23 -17.20
CA LEU A 90 -9.57 -13.66 -17.98
C LEU A 90 -8.94 -14.32 -19.25
N ARG A 91 -8.53 -15.60 -19.44
CA ARG A 91 -7.58 -16.14 -20.50
C ARG A 91 -6.10 -16.10 -20.03
N ASP A 92 -5.02 -16.63 -20.60
CA ASP A 92 -4.61 -17.49 -21.74
C ASP A 92 -4.00 -16.76 -22.94
N ILE A 93 -3.29 -15.68 -22.69
CA ILE A 93 -2.59 -14.85 -23.69
C ILE A 93 -1.78 -15.70 -24.71
N ARG A 94 -0.79 -16.50 -24.27
CA ARG A 94 -0.48 -17.81 -24.89
C ARG A 94 -1.38 -18.84 -24.20
N PRO A 95 -1.65 -20.00 -24.82
CA PRO A 95 -2.33 -21.12 -24.13
C PRO A 95 -1.45 -22.40 -23.95
N GLY A 96 -1.45 -23.12 -22.80
CA GLY A 96 -1.01 -24.54 -22.68
C GLY A 96 -0.02 -25.20 -21.63
N LEU A 97 0.53 -24.58 -20.54
CA LEU A 97 1.48 -24.92 -19.40
C LEU A 97 3.10 -24.71 -18.97
N ALA A 98 4.25 -23.96 -19.18
CA ALA A 98 5.22 -22.88 -19.74
C ALA A 98 5.02 -21.36 -20.27
N SER A 99 5.66 -20.35 -19.62
CA SER A 99 5.19 -19.05 -18.96
C SER A 99 4.83 -17.73 -19.70
N SER A 100 5.32 -16.55 -19.23
CA SER A 100 4.87 -15.14 -19.45
C SER A 100 5.92 -14.03 -19.07
N ASN A 101 5.71 -13.13 -18.05
CA ASN A 101 6.63 -12.09 -17.48
C ASN A 101 6.62 -10.58 -17.77
N VAL A 102 5.44 -9.98 -17.96
CA VAL A 102 5.15 -8.56 -17.69
C VAL A 102 5.95 -8.00 -16.52
N ASN A 103 6.12 -6.69 -16.28
CA ASN A 103 6.34 -6.33 -14.87
C ASN A 103 6.13 -4.87 -14.39
N PHE A 104 5.47 -3.93 -15.13
CA PHE A 104 5.14 -2.62 -14.47
C PHE A 104 3.79 -1.76 -14.32
N LEU A 105 2.63 -1.63 -15.01
CA LEU A 105 1.39 -0.94 -14.43
C LEU A 105 1.36 0.53 -13.90
N ALA A 106 0.18 1.18 -13.74
CA ALA A 106 0.01 2.56 -13.22
C ALA A 106 -1.34 2.78 -12.50
N ALA A 107 -1.84 4.01 -12.20
CA ALA A 107 -3.23 4.39 -11.79
C ALA A 107 -3.77 5.75 -12.32
N ASN A 108 -4.52 5.78 -13.43
CA ASN A 108 -5.16 7.03 -13.86
C ASN A 108 -6.46 6.86 -14.59
N GLY A 109 -7.46 7.57 -14.05
CA GLY A 109 -8.84 7.54 -14.53
C GLY A 109 -9.18 6.10 -14.84
N ASN A 110 -9.51 5.87 -16.11
CA ASN A 110 -9.56 4.55 -16.66
C ASN A 110 -8.62 4.45 -17.90
N ALA A 111 -7.31 4.25 -17.69
CA ALA A 111 -6.34 3.47 -18.51
C ALA A 111 -5.32 2.72 -17.62
N LEU A 112 -4.73 1.49 -17.92
CA LEU A 112 -3.65 0.54 -17.36
C LEU A 112 -2.72 0.07 -18.51
N TYR A 113 -1.49 -0.47 -18.31
CA TYR A 113 -0.39 -0.79 -19.29
C TYR A 113 0.86 -1.56 -18.62
N PHE A 114 2.08 -1.87 -19.21
CA PHE A 114 3.20 -2.87 -18.81
C PHE A 114 3.87 -3.81 -19.97
N SER A 115 4.71 -4.92 -19.85
CA SER A 115 5.79 -5.56 -20.82
C SER A 115 5.87 -7.07 -21.42
N ALA A 116 5.81 -7.49 -22.76
CA ALA A 116 5.29 -8.58 -23.84
C ALA A 116 5.15 -10.18 -24.20
N ASP A 117 5.19 -11.33 -23.46
CA ASP A 117 5.43 -12.77 -23.91
C ASP A 117 4.43 -13.79 -24.66
N ASP A 118 3.31 -13.63 -25.41
CA ASP A 118 2.53 -14.84 -25.92
C ASP A 118 3.35 -15.74 -26.85
N GLY A 119 4.44 -15.10 -27.33
CA GLY A 119 6.62 -15.27 -29.12
C GLY A 119 6.66 -15.12 -30.67
N VAL A 120 6.56 -13.86 -31.07
CA VAL A 120 6.14 -13.33 -32.33
C VAL A 120 6.90 -12.03 -32.43
N HIS A 121 7.04 -11.26 -31.33
CA HIS A 121 8.18 -10.36 -31.15
C HIS A 121 8.75 -9.97 -29.72
N GLY A 122 8.37 -10.49 -28.51
CA GLY A 122 9.13 -10.39 -27.18
C GLY A 122 8.42 -9.68 -25.98
N ALA A 123 9.05 -8.94 -25.01
CA ALA A 123 8.50 -7.95 -24.01
C ALA A 123 7.75 -6.68 -24.54
N GLU A 124 7.75 -5.53 -23.85
CA GLU A 124 7.04 -4.27 -24.20
C GLU A 124 5.50 -4.27 -24.23
N LEU A 125 4.76 -3.20 -24.61
CA LEU A 125 3.52 -2.83 -23.90
C LEU A 125 2.14 -3.07 -24.52
N TRP A 126 1.11 -3.21 -23.67
CA TRP A 126 -0.29 -3.52 -24.00
C TRP A 126 -1.41 -2.82 -23.14
N LYS A 127 -2.65 -2.54 -23.65
CA LYS A 127 -3.88 -2.02 -22.89
C LYS A 127 -5.20 -2.75 -23.03
N THR A 128 -6.04 -2.75 -21.99
CA THR A 128 -7.42 -3.27 -21.89
C THR A 128 -8.32 -2.40 -20.99
N ASP A 129 -9.62 -2.69 -20.81
CA ASP A 129 -10.58 -1.70 -20.28
C ASP A 129 -11.72 -2.06 -19.31
N GLY A 130 -11.52 -3.08 -18.51
CA GLY A 130 -12.52 -3.84 -17.77
C GLY A 130 -13.04 -5.04 -18.56
N SER A 131 -12.77 -5.09 -19.86
CA SER A 131 -13.41 -5.98 -20.83
C SER A 131 -12.41 -6.65 -21.79
N SER A 132 -12.72 -7.87 -22.22
CA SER A 132 -11.79 -8.78 -22.90
C SER A 132 -11.41 -8.32 -24.30
N ALA A 133 -12.22 -7.41 -24.83
CA ALA A 133 -12.00 -6.78 -26.12
C ALA A 133 -11.25 -5.45 -25.97
N GLY A 134 -11.03 -5.00 -24.73
CA GLY A 134 -9.94 -4.08 -24.43
C GLY A 134 -8.61 -4.64 -24.94
N THR A 135 -8.48 -5.95 -25.19
CA THR A 135 -7.22 -6.67 -25.31
C THR A 135 -6.75 -6.99 -26.78
N VAL A 136 -5.56 -6.54 -27.30
CA VAL A 136 -5.39 -5.91 -28.68
C VAL A 136 -3.92 -5.78 -29.29
N LEU A 137 -3.58 -5.07 -30.43
CA LEU A 137 -2.27 -5.11 -31.23
C LEU A 137 -1.45 -3.75 -31.42
N VAL A 138 -0.19 -3.49 -30.93
CA VAL A 138 0.40 -2.12 -30.55
C VAL A 138 1.91 -1.77 -30.51
N LYS A 139 2.77 -2.42 -31.24
CA LYS A 139 3.49 -1.70 -32.30
C LYS A 139 4.07 -2.80 -33.18
N ASP A 140 5.15 -2.55 -33.90
CA ASP A 140 6.41 -3.10 -33.42
C ASP A 140 7.46 -1.97 -33.06
N ILE A 141 8.37 -2.08 -32.06
CA ILE A 141 9.50 -1.12 -31.89
C ILE A 141 10.71 -1.73 -32.57
N HIS A 142 11.11 -2.92 -32.11
CA HIS A 142 12.33 -3.59 -32.54
C HIS A 142 11.94 -4.99 -33.03
N PRO A 143 11.56 -5.09 -34.31
CA PRO A 143 10.72 -6.21 -34.71
C PRO A 143 11.38 -7.58 -34.69
N GLY A 144 10.57 -8.59 -34.43
CA GLY A 144 10.83 -9.98 -34.84
C GLY A 144 11.13 -10.97 -33.72
N GLN A 145 12.39 -11.31 -33.48
CA GLN A 145 12.77 -12.07 -32.28
C GLN A 145 14.09 -11.51 -31.70
N VAL A 146 14.19 -10.16 -31.67
CA VAL A 146 14.99 -9.47 -30.63
C VAL A 146 14.14 -8.52 -29.80
N GLY A 147 13.51 -7.45 -30.31
CA GLY A 147 12.72 -6.55 -29.46
C GLY A 147 13.58 -5.65 -28.51
N SER A 148 13.01 -4.83 -27.59
CA SER A 148 13.60 -3.56 -27.14
C SER A 148 13.63 -2.99 -25.64
N ALA A 149 14.22 -3.50 -24.53
CA ALA A 149 14.59 -2.85 -23.21
C ALA A 149 13.76 -2.69 -21.88
N PRO A 150 12.47 -3.02 -21.67
CA PRO A 150 11.44 -2.38 -20.83
C PRO A 150 11.68 -1.84 -19.41
N THR A 151 12.47 -0.74 -19.15
CA THR A 151 12.79 0.35 -18.07
C THR A 151 11.89 1.37 -17.17
N ASP A 152 11.42 1.07 -15.94
CA ASP A 152 10.67 1.82 -14.88
C ASP A 152 9.53 2.87 -15.18
N ILE A 153 8.48 3.04 -14.33
CA ILE A 153 7.14 3.68 -14.62
C ILE A 153 6.68 4.88 -13.87
N VAL A 154 5.98 5.83 -14.50
CA VAL A 154 5.19 6.88 -13.80
C VAL A 154 4.16 7.57 -14.74
N PRO A 155 3.23 8.56 -14.44
CA PRO A 155 1.76 8.19 -15.64
C PRO A 155 2.10 9.11 -16.93
N LEU A 156 1.30 9.79 -17.79
CA LEU A 156 1.51 11.26 -18.15
C LEU A 156 0.21 11.92 -18.61
N ALA A 157 0.10 13.25 -18.51
CA ALA A 157 -1.04 14.05 -18.96
C ALA A 157 -1.30 14.01 -20.49
N GLY A 158 -2.13 13.08 -20.96
CA GLY A 158 -2.37 12.82 -22.39
C GLY A 158 -1.30 11.93 -23.06
N GLY A 159 0.00 12.13 -22.83
CA GLY A 159 0.51 11.34 -21.70
C GLY A 159 1.77 10.47 -21.67
N VAL A 160 3.01 10.79 -22.07
CA VAL A 160 4.20 9.96 -21.63
C VAL A 160 5.54 10.65 -21.82
N VAL A 161 6.41 10.41 -20.85
CA VAL A 161 7.87 10.18 -20.95
C VAL A 161 8.10 8.69 -20.56
N PHE A 162 9.31 8.07 -20.59
CA PHE A 162 9.68 6.61 -20.69
C PHE A 162 10.61 6.09 -21.84
N ALA A 163 11.80 5.51 -21.78
CA ALA A 163 12.65 5.14 -22.95
C ALA A 163 12.26 3.87 -23.82
N ALA A 164 13.11 3.13 -24.57
CA ALA A 164 12.89 1.77 -25.18
C ALA A 164 14.13 0.98 -25.67
N ASP A 165 14.12 0.30 -26.82
CA ASP A 165 15.30 0.05 -27.67
C ASP A 165 14.89 -0.16 -29.13
N ASP A 166 14.91 0.85 -29.98
CA ASP A 166 14.41 0.71 -31.35
C ASP A 166 15.36 0.01 -32.33
N GLY A 167 16.27 -0.80 -31.79
CA GLY A 167 17.39 -1.39 -32.52
C GLY A 167 18.42 -0.35 -32.97
N LEU A 168 18.32 0.91 -32.49
CA LEU A 168 19.04 2.03 -33.09
C LEU A 168 19.69 3.03 -32.13
N HIS A 169 18.98 3.74 -31.25
CA HIS A 169 19.51 4.99 -30.67
C HIS A 169 20.27 4.90 -29.35
N GLY A 170 20.55 3.72 -28.79
CA GLY A 170 20.46 3.64 -27.32
C GLY A 170 19.00 3.59 -26.95
N VAL A 171 18.71 3.27 -25.70
CA VAL A 171 17.35 3.11 -25.21
C VAL A 171 16.57 4.46 -25.41
N GLU A 172 17.17 5.53 -25.96
CA GLU A 172 16.68 6.80 -26.57
C GLU A 172 15.59 7.68 -25.89
N VAL A 173 14.98 8.66 -26.59
CA VAL A 173 13.84 9.47 -26.08
C VAL A 173 12.60 9.55 -27.04
N TRP A 174 11.31 9.18 -26.73
CA TRP A 174 9.95 9.04 -27.40
C TRP A 174 8.53 9.01 -26.63
N ALA A 175 7.60 9.97 -26.74
CA ALA A 175 6.20 9.86 -26.16
C ALA A 175 5.23 8.92 -26.91
N SER A 176 4.05 8.56 -26.36
CA SER A 176 3.06 7.48 -26.72
C SER A 176 1.60 7.71 -26.26
N ASP A 177 0.78 8.53 -26.93
CA ASP A 177 -0.57 9.07 -26.58
C ASP A 177 -1.75 8.16 -26.11
N GLY A 178 -1.92 6.99 -26.68
CA GLY A 178 -3.21 6.29 -26.76
C GLY A 178 -3.31 5.45 -28.03
N THR A 179 -2.45 5.74 -29.01
CA THR A 179 -2.41 5.22 -30.36
C THR A 179 -0.96 4.92 -30.84
N ALA A 180 -0.75 4.68 -32.16
CA ALA A 180 0.48 4.13 -32.74
C ALA A 180 1.47 5.21 -33.13
N ASN A 181 0.95 6.43 -33.04
CA ASN A 181 1.35 7.56 -33.84
C ASN A 181 1.65 8.75 -32.93
N GLY A 182 1.01 8.86 -31.75
CA GLY A 182 1.49 9.76 -30.70
C GLY A 182 2.63 9.14 -29.88
N THR A 183 3.38 8.25 -30.54
CA THR A 183 4.20 7.10 -30.14
C THR A 183 5.53 7.16 -30.95
N LEU A 184 6.41 8.10 -30.58
CA LEU A 184 7.39 8.79 -31.42
C LEU A 184 8.67 9.20 -30.69
N LEU A 185 9.87 9.03 -31.27
CA LEU A 185 11.13 9.64 -30.79
C LEU A 185 10.95 11.13 -30.65
N VAL A 186 11.29 11.62 -29.48
CA VAL A 186 11.37 13.00 -29.07
C VAL A 186 12.83 13.50 -28.85
N ALA A 187 13.84 12.65 -28.56
CA ALA A 187 15.30 12.99 -28.54
C ALA A 187 16.25 11.77 -28.41
N ASP A 188 17.54 12.07 -28.24
CA ASP A 188 18.75 11.24 -28.09
C ASP A 188 19.73 12.18 -27.36
N ILE A 189 20.06 11.97 -26.06
CA ILE A 189 20.68 13.03 -25.23
C ILE A 189 22.20 13.08 -25.23
N ARG A 190 22.91 12.13 -24.59
CA ARG A 190 24.20 11.75 -25.17
C ARG A 190 23.80 11.09 -26.51
N THR A 191 24.62 11.18 -27.56
CA THR A 191 24.13 10.84 -28.92
C THR A 191 24.87 9.68 -29.59
N GLY A 192 24.17 8.72 -30.20
CA GLY A 192 24.82 7.74 -31.11
C GLY A 192 23.98 6.56 -31.63
N ILE A 193 24.68 5.51 -32.09
CA ILE A 193 24.07 4.24 -32.54
C ILE A 193 24.38 3.17 -31.50
N ALA A 194 23.35 2.48 -31.03
CA ALA A 194 23.43 1.48 -29.97
C ALA A 194 24.04 2.07 -28.68
N ASN A 195 23.44 3.17 -28.20
CA ASN A 195 24.14 4.18 -27.42
C ASN A 195 23.17 5.15 -26.66
N SER A 196 22.97 5.00 -25.34
CA SER A 196 22.21 5.69 -24.24
C SER A 196 22.82 6.86 -23.27
N SER A 197 22.19 7.39 -22.19
CA SER A 197 22.74 8.23 -20.99
C SER A 197 22.66 7.92 -19.29
N TRP A 198 22.34 7.00 -18.22
CA TRP A 198 21.72 5.65 -17.62
C TRP A 198 20.37 5.73 -16.73
N PRO A 199 19.24 5.00 -16.95
CA PRO A 199 17.89 5.58 -16.76
C PRO A 199 17.05 5.26 -15.55
N ARG A 200 17.56 5.33 -14.35
CA ARG A 200 16.68 5.09 -13.21
C ARG A 200 16.10 6.40 -12.64
N HIS A 201 15.01 7.08 -13.05
CA HIS A 201 14.24 7.94 -12.09
C HIS A 201 12.70 8.41 -12.34
N PHE A 202 11.58 7.85 -11.83
CA PHE A 202 10.17 8.30 -12.12
C PHE A 202 8.99 8.28 -11.02
N CYS A 203 8.39 9.43 -10.57
CA CYS A 203 7.74 9.75 -9.24
C CYS A 203 6.92 11.13 -9.10
N ARG A 204 6.05 11.50 -10.05
CA ARG A 204 5.13 12.68 -10.31
C ARG A 204 4.77 13.92 -9.29
N LEU A 205 5.12 15.31 -9.26
CA LEU A 205 4.35 16.71 -9.09
C LEU A 205 3.79 17.68 -10.28
N GLY A 206 2.51 18.15 -10.40
CA GLY A 206 2.08 19.38 -11.14
C GLY A 206 0.94 19.21 -12.16
N SER A 207 0.81 18.02 -12.73
CA SER A 207 -0.22 17.47 -13.62
C SER A 207 -0.04 17.79 -15.11
N THR A 208 1.12 18.33 -15.45
CA THR A 208 1.57 18.82 -16.77
C THR A 208 3.03 18.44 -17.05
N ARG A 209 3.55 17.54 -16.24
CA ARG A 209 4.84 17.72 -15.63
C ARG A 209 5.42 16.30 -15.34
N VAL A 210 6.59 16.02 -15.85
CA VAL A 210 7.55 14.93 -15.67
C VAL A 210 8.72 15.43 -14.84
N VAL A 211 9.60 14.57 -14.39
CA VAL A 211 10.98 14.90 -14.02
C VAL A 211 11.77 13.74 -14.76
N PHE A 212 12.77 13.97 -15.66
CA PHE A 212 13.42 13.03 -16.63
C PHE A 212 14.95 13.14 -16.69
N GLN A 213 15.77 12.40 -17.46
CA GLN A 213 17.23 12.64 -17.37
C GLN A 213 18.23 12.30 -18.46
N ALA A 214 19.49 12.72 -18.25
CA ALA A 214 20.64 12.34 -19.05
C ALA A 214 22.05 12.57 -18.45
N TYR A 215 22.92 11.57 -18.71
CA TYR A 215 24.34 11.75 -18.91
C TYR A 215 24.52 12.64 -20.09
N GLU A 216 25.53 13.47 -20.00
CA GLU A 216 26.36 13.76 -21.14
C GLU A 216 27.83 13.68 -20.70
N PRO A 217 28.80 13.42 -21.57
CA PRO A 217 30.22 13.39 -21.18
C PRO A 217 30.82 14.76 -20.81
N SER A 218 30.01 15.75 -20.42
CA SER A 218 30.41 17.15 -20.22
C SER A 218 29.94 17.80 -18.92
N SER A 219 28.65 17.73 -18.59
CA SER A 219 28.20 17.76 -17.19
C SER A 219 28.35 16.35 -16.65
N GLY A 220 27.63 15.41 -17.24
CA GLY A 220 27.46 14.07 -16.73
C GLY A 220 25.98 13.73 -16.62
N PHE A 221 25.71 12.67 -15.89
CA PHE A 221 24.45 12.38 -15.22
C PHE A 221 24.09 13.66 -14.37
N GLU A 222 23.61 14.78 -14.91
CA GLU A 222 23.36 16.03 -14.12
C GLU A 222 21.93 16.57 -14.21
N LEU A 223 21.58 17.67 -13.52
CA LEU A 223 20.24 18.22 -13.52
C LEU A 223 19.86 19.00 -14.77
N TRP A 224 18.75 18.68 -15.45
CA TRP A 224 18.15 19.30 -16.62
C TRP A 224 16.53 19.25 -16.77
N SER A 225 15.73 20.35 -16.71
CA SER A 225 14.21 20.42 -16.76
C SER A 225 13.55 20.06 -18.11
N THR A 226 12.22 20.08 -18.39
CA THR A 226 11.71 19.71 -19.75
C THR A 226 10.20 20.03 -20.10
N ASP A 227 9.70 20.83 -21.08
CA ASP A 227 8.21 21.10 -21.30
C ASP A 227 7.17 19.92 -21.55
N GLY A 228 6.83 19.44 -22.77
CA GLY A 228 5.75 18.40 -23.04
C GLY A 228 5.81 17.25 -24.12
N THR A 229 6.86 17.03 -24.95
CA THR A 229 7.06 16.15 -26.16
C THR A 229 8.56 16.08 -26.62
N ALA A 230 8.98 16.66 -27.76
CA ALA A 230 10.38 16.78 -28.25
C ALA A 230 11.03 18.16 -28.04
N THR A 231 10.24 19.23 -28.09
CA THR A 231 10.69 20.61 -28.34
C THR A 231 11.24 21.38 -27.15
N GLY A 232 11.43 20.69 -26.07
CA GLY A 232 12.33 21.14 -25.06
C GLY A 232 13.74 20.84 -25.51
N THR A 233 14.69 21.78 -25.33
CA THR A 233 16.17 21.62 -25.44
C THR A 233 16.97 22.61 -24.54
N MET A 234 17.51 22.19 -23.36
CA MET A 234 18.51 22.92 -22.51
C MET A 234 19.05 22.05 -21.33
N LEU A 235 19.71 22.62 -20.29
CA LEU A 235 20.15 21.96 -19.01
C LEU A 235 19.20 22.35 -17.81
N VAL A 236 19.56 22.14 -16.51
CA VAL A 236 19.00 22.81 -15.30
C VAL A 236 20.08 23.17 -14.32
N LYS A 237 20.77 22.24 -13.66
CA LYS A 237 21.83 22.59 -12.73
C LYS A 237 22.85 21.49 -12.56
N ASP A 238 24.05 21.88 -12.95
CA ASP A 238 25.36 21.38 -12.54
C ASP A 238 25.68 21.73 -11.07
N ILE A 239 25.78 20.71 -10.21
CA ILE A 239 25.82 20.79 -8.74
C ILE A 239 27.16 20.29 -8.17
N TRP A 240 27.81 19.30 -8.79
CA TRP A 240 29.28 19.22 -8.82
C TRP A 240 29.77 19.70 -10.20
N PRO A 241 30.16 20.97 -10.36
CA PRO A 241 30.67 21.49 -11.61
C PRO A 241 31.81 20.68 -12.24
N GLY A 242 31.53 19.94 -13.31
CA GLY A 242 32.55 19.42 -14.23
C GLY A 242 32.38 17.97 -14.69
N GLY A 243 33.46 17.19 -14.60
CA GLY A 243 33.58 15.85 -15.19
C GLY A 243 33.55 14.71 -14.16
N ASP A 244 32.83 14.92 -13.07
CA ASP A 244 32.94 14.24 -11.77
C ASP A 244 31.65 14.55 -11.02
N GLY A 245 31.16 13.69 -10.11
CA GLY A 245 29.84 14.03 -9.65
C GLY A 245 28.88 13.25 -8.77
N SER A 246 27.99 14.07 -8.23
CA SER A 246 26.58 13.94 -7.85
C SER A 246 26.10 12.68 -7.13
N TYR A 247 26.62 11.47 -7.33
CA TYR A 247 26.07 10.15 -6.93
C TYR A 247 24.68 10.11 -6.22
N PRO A 248 23.64 10.59 -6.91
CA PRO A 248 22.29 10.88 -6.46
C PRO A 248 21.26 9.79 -6.29
N ASN A 249 20.06 10.20 -5.87
CA ASN A 249 19.08 9.31 -5.33
C ASN A 249 17.67 9.91 -5.02
N HIS A 250 16.54 9.26 -5.38
CA HIS A 250 15.20 9.34 -4.73
C HIS A 250 14.21 10.59 -4.86
N PHE A 251 12.89 10.64 -4.43
CA PHE A 251 11.84 11.79 -4.35
C PHE A 251 10.43 11.43 -3.61
N THR A 252 9.46 12.36 -3.25
CA THR A 252 8.19 12.37 -2.31
C THR A 252 7.29 13.64 -1.88
N ARG A 253 6.06 13.88 -2.35
CA ARG A 253 5.02 14.98 -2.11
C ARG A 253 4.91 15.83 -0.73
N ILE A 254 4.14 16.96 -0.52
CA ILE A 254 4.51 18.41 -0.12
C ILE A 254 3.97 19.73 -0.77
N GLY A 255 2.68 20.02 -1.08
CA GLY A 255 2.27 21.35 -1.62
C GLY A 255 2.80 21.62 -3.05
N ASN A 256 2.37 22.64 -3.79
CA ASN A 256 2.35 22.54 -5.27
C ASN A 256 3.69 22.76 -6.06
N LYS A 257 4.79 22.09 -5.68
CA LYS A 257 6.20 22.11 -6.20
C LYS A 257 6.90 20.70 -6.05
N ILE A 258 8.21 20.46 -5.86
CA ILE A 258 8.90 19.12 -5.88
C ILE A 258 10.07 18.85 -4.85
N LEU A 259 9.93 18.03 -3.78
CA LEU A 259 10.92 17.66 -2.72
C LEU A 259 12.32 16.94 -3.15
N PHE A 260 13.44 16.58 -2.41
CA PHE A 260 14.91 16.44 -2.93
C PHE A 260 16.21 16.36 -1.94
N GLY A 261 17.52 16.28 -2.35
CA GLY A 261 18.83 16.02 -1.66
C GLY A 261 20.21 16.07 -2.37
N ALA A 262 21.38 16.57 -1.85
CA ALA A 262 22.69 16.94 -2.51
C ALA A 262 23.93 17.27 -1.65
N ALA A 263 25.12 16.98 -2.19
CA ALA A 263 26.31 17.65 -1.72
C ALA A 263 26.49 18.99 -2.44
N ASP A 264 27.53 19.73 -2.05
CA ASP A 264 28.14 20.75 -2.89
C ASP A 264 29.69 20.68 -2.88
N GLY A 265 30.23 19.54 -2.41
CA GLY A 265 31.65 19.17 -2.42
C GLY A 265 31.96 18.02 -1.46
N SER A 266 33.17 17.45 -1.55
CA SER A 266 33.68 16.43 -0.60
C SER A 266 34.01 16.97 0.82
N ALA A 267 33.39 18.09 1.18
CA ALA A 267 33.58 18.82 2.44
C ALA A 267 32.25 19.04 3.17
N THR A 268 31.16 19.21 2.42
CA THR A 268 29.79 19.03 2.90
C THR A 268 29.38 17.59 2.86
N GLY A 269 29.80 16.82 1.84
CA GLY A 269 29.16 15.55 1.52
C GLY A 269 27.70 15.79 1.12
N GLU A 270 27.03 14.69 0.80
CA GLU A 270 25.66 14.48 0.34
C GLU A 270 24.50 15.03 1.21
N GLU A 271 24.71 16.20 1.76
CA GLU A 271 23.77 16.86 2.64
C GLU A 271 22.41 16.98 1.97
N LEU A 272 21.40 17.22 2.78
CA LEU A 272 20.06 17.07 2.29
C LEU A 272 19.55 18.37 1.67
N TRP A 273 18.60 18.31 0.73
CA TRP A 273 18.43 19.35 -0.27
C TRP A 273 16.94 19.62 -0.73
N SER A 274 16.15 20.55 -0.10
CA SER A 274 14.95 21.43 -0.63
C SER A 274 14.88 22.41 -1.97
N THR A 275 13.84 22.84 -2.80
CA THR A 275 14.06 23.25 -4.30
C THR A 275 13.12 23.94 -5.47
N ASP A 276 12.11 24.83 -5.41
CA ASP A 276 11.28 25.45 -6.56
C ASP A 276 10.75 24.80 -7.92
N GLY A 277 11.48 24.10 -8.84
CA GLY A 277 10.96 23.61 -10.16
C GLY A 277 11.72 23.85 -11.50
N THR A 278 12.48 24.93 -11.58
CA THR A 278 13.27 25.42 -12.73
C THR A 278 14.81 25.14 -12.67
N SER A 279 15.66 26.14 -12.95
CA SER A 279 17.10 26.27 -12.62
C SER A 279 17.37 27.49 -11.70
N ALA A 280 16.29 28.15 -11.25
CA ALA A 280 16.37 29.29 -10.34
C ALA A 280 16.03 28.91 -8.89
N GLY A 281 15.18 27.91 -8.70
CA GLY A 281 14.84 27.40 -7.40
C GLY A 281 15.92 26.62 -6.68
N THR A 282 17.25 26.90 -6.91
CA THR A 282 18.46 26.01 -7.08
C THR A 282 19.84 26.09 -6.19
N THR A 283 19.90 26.24 -4.82
CA THR A 283 20.96 26.25 -3.72
C THR A 283 20.75 25.60 -2.25
N LEU A 284 21.65 24.79 -1.62
CA LEU A 284 21.61 24.30 -0.17
C LEU A 284 20.88 25.18 0.89
N VAL A 285 20.21 24.58 1.89
CA VAL A 285 19.39 25.24 2.96
C VAL A 285 19.45 24.53 4.34
N LYS A 286 20.34 23.54 4.54
CA LYS A 286 20.86 23.05 5.84
C LYS A 286 21.87 21.92 5.61
N ASP A 287 23.06 22.04 6.18
CA ASP A 287 23.90 20.91 6.56
C ASP A 287 23.63 20.58 8.04
N ILE A 288 23.74 19.32 8.48
CA ILE A 288 23.32 18.97 9.84
C ILE A 288 24.38 18.43 10.82
N LYS A 289 25.55 17.95 10.36
CA LYS A 289 26.83 18.07 11.11
C LYS A 289 27.66 19.13 10.38
N PRO A 290 27.58 20.38 10.83
CA PRO A 290 28.56 21.36 10.38
C PRO A 290 29.97 20.90 10.79
N GLY A 291 30.77 20.47 9.82
CA GLY A 291 32.13 19.97 10.01
C GLY A 291 32.28 18.46 10.29
N GLY A 292 31.20 17.68 10.18
CA GLY A 292 31.34 16.31 9.68
C GLY A 292 31.43 16.35 8.16
N PRO A 293 32.00 15.34 7.49
CA PRO A 293 32.05 15.35 6.03
C PRO A 293 30.71 15.32 5.26
N SER A 294 29.52 15.40 5.91
CA SER A 294 28.29 14.73 5.38
C SER A 294 27.11 14.61 6.34
N GLY A 295 25.84 14.53 5.79
CA GLY A 295 24.36 14.29 6.13
C GLY A 295 23.54 12.90 6.09
N ARG A 296 24.03 11.85 5.39
CA ARG A 296 23.61 10.43 5.01
C ARG A 296 22.23 9.99 4.45
N PRO A 297 21.50 10.76 3.67
CA PRO A 297 20.06 10.87 3.79
C PRO A 297 18.99 9.85 3.26
N ASP A 298 19.09 8.53 3.42
CA ASP A 298 18.06 7.44 3.72
C ASP A 298 16.45 7.34 3.52
N LEU A 299 15.57 8.23 2.96
CA LEU A 299 14.17 7.84 2.53
C LEU A 299 14.21 6.87 1.29
N PHE A 300 14.86 5.69 1.42
CA PHE A 300 14.41 4.43 0.79
C PHE A 300 13.10 4.16 1.57
N HIS A 301 12.73 4.93 2.61
CA HIS A 301 11.68 4.59 3.53
C HIS A 301 10.97 5.86 4.05
N SER A 302 9.71 6.12 3.64
CA SER A 302 8.80 7.19 4.18
C SER A 302 7.28 7.00 3.98
N MET A 303 6.40 7.82 4.60
CA MET A 303 4.92 7.66 4.71
C MET A 303 4.01 8.88 4.80
N VAL A 304 4.55 10.07 4.84
CA VAL A 304 3.96 11.22 4.17
C VAL A 304 2.42 11.32 4.32
N HIS A 305 1.98 11.37 5.54
CA HIS A 305 0.87 12.17 6.02
C HIS A 305 1.70 13.40 6.59
N GLY A 306 1.17 14.61 6.79
CA GLY A 306 1.94 15.68 7.44
C GLY A 306 1.23 16.96 7.93
N GLY A 307 1.25 17.99 7.08
CA GLY A 307 1.70 19.31 7.50
C GLY A 307 3.08 19.53 6.89
N SER A 308 3.96 18.54 7.08
CA SER A 308 5.20 18.23 6.36
C SER A 308 5.79 16.88 6.91
N VAL A 309 7.09 16.53 6.87
CA VAL A 309 7.59 15.12 6.98
C VAL A 309 8.67 14.80 7.98
N TYR A 310 8.71 13.49 8.24
CA TYR A 310 8.48 12.86 9.51
C TYR A 310 9.61 11.80 9.72
N PHE A 311 10.87 12.15 10.13
CA PHE A 311 12.12 11.93 9.31
C PHE A 311 13.58 11.65 10.01
N THR A 312 14.71 11.32 9.26
CA THR A 312 16.12 10.79 9.58
C THR A 312 17.49 11.50 9.12
N ALA A 313 18.59 11.57 9.94
CA ALA A 313 19.98 12.20 9.82
C ALA A 313 20.93 11.96 11.04
N LEU A 314 22.00 12.70 11.44
CA LEU A 314 22.91 12.46 12.62
C LEU A 314 24.01 13.50 12.99
N THR A 315 24.05 14.12 14.17
CA THR A 315 25.13 15.07 14.62
C THR A 315 26.35 14.37 15.26
N ALA A 316 26.59 14.54 16.56
CA ALA A 316 27.80 14.09 17.26
C ALA A 316 27.59 13.63 18.74
N ALA A 317 26.37 13.66 19.29
CA ALA A 317 26.09 13.51 20.72
C ALA A 317 25.17 12.35 21.23
N THR A 318 24.29 11.73 20.44
CA THR A 318 23.00 11.16 20.88
C THR A 318 22.33 10.06 20.01
N GLY A 319 23.02 9.32 19.12
CA GLY A 319 22.57 8.01 18.59
C GLY A 319 21.47 8.12 17.55
N PHE A 320 21.14 7.10 16.71
CA PHE A 320 19.94 7.24 15.82
C PHE A 320 18.85 7.81 16.73
N GLU A 321 18.12 8.85 16.33
CA GLU A 321 17.05 9.48 17.11
C GLU A 321 15.96 9.94 16.18
N LEU A 322 15.44 11.19 16.20
CA LEU A 322 14.35 11.60 15.30
C LEU A 322 14.29 13.11 14.97
N TRP A 323 14.14 13.56 13.69
CA TRP A 323 13.97 14.99 13.30
C TRP A 323 13.00 15.34 12.02
N LYS A 324 12.28 16.50 11.87
CA LYS A 324 11.31 16.88 10.73
C LYS A 324 11.67 17.99 9.67
N SER A 325 11.03 18.06 8.48
CA SER A 325 10.90 19.28 7.61
C SER A 325 9.82 19.28 6.50
N ASP A 326 9.58 20.47 5.92
CA ASP A 326 8.58 21.02 5.00
C ASP A 326 9.14 21.55 3.67
N GLY A 327 10.46 21.70 3.60
CA GLY A 327 11.10 22.53 2.56
C GLY A 327 11.60 23.88 3.04
N THR A 328 11.52 24.24 4.33
CA THR A 328 12.09 25.50 4.94
C THR A 328 13.05 25.25 6.12
N THR A 329 14.25 25.88 6.21
CA THR A 329 15.22 25.62 7.34
C THR A 329 14.63 25.91 8.71
N ALA A 330 13.64 26.79 8.75
CA ALA A 330 12.93 27.11 9.99
C ALA A 330 12.13 25.89 10.44
N GLY A 331 11.52 25.20 9.49
CA GLY A 331 11.03 23.85 9.67
C GLY A 331 12.15 22.81 9.78
N THR A 332 13.21 23.06 10.55
CA THR A 332 14.43 22.21 10.58
C THR A 332 15.19 22.22 11.95
N VAL A 333 14.53 22.38 13.12
CA VAL A 333 15.14 22.40 14.51
C VAL A 333 14.58 21.36 15.55
N LEU A 334 15.42 20.83 16.48
CA LEU A 334 15.38 19.56 17.28
C LEU A 334 14.08 19.16 18.06
N VAL A 335 13.89 17.85 18.40
CA VAL A 335 12.69 17.33 19.12
C VAL A 335 12.86 16.29 20.22
N LYS A 336 13.18 15.03 19.93
CA LYS A 336 13.25 14.03 20.99
C LYS A 336 14.42 13.08 20.78
N ASP A 337 14.84 12.64 21.95
CA ASP A 337 16.04 11.93 22.33
C ASP A 337 15.55 10.81 23.22
N ILE A 338 15.63 9.58 22.73
CA ILE A 338 14.83 8.52 23.30
C ILE A 338 15.39 7.13 23.15
N ASP A 339 16.58 6.95 22.60
CA ASP A 339 17.67 6.71 23.52
C ASP A 339 18.48 7.99 23.72
N PRO A 340 18.55 8.49 24.96
CA PRO A 340 19.48 9.56 25.30
C PRO A 340 20.95 9.09 25.33
N GLY A 341 21.56 8.89 24.16
CA GLY A 341 23.00 8.56 24.04
C GLY A 341 23.43 8.24 22.60
N PRO A 342 24.73 8.22 22.27
CA PRO A 342 25.31 8.14 20.91
C PRO A 342 25.03 6.84 20.13
N SER A 343 23.98 6.10 20.49
CA SER A 343 23.97 4.73 21.03
C SER A 343 23.91 3.45 19.97
N GLY A 344 22.52 3.66 19.71
CA GLY A 344 21.75 4.67 18.93
C GLY A 344 20.49 3.99 18.29
N SER A 345 19.47 4.71 17.79
CA SER A 345 18.07 4.24 17.62
C SER A 345 17.51 3.29 16.55
N LEU A 346 18.08 3.11 15.39
CA LEU A 346 17.61 2.19 14.35
C LEU A 346 16.22 2.32 13.59
N PRO A 347 15.53 3.47 13.55
CA PRO A 347 14.28 3.87 12.89
C PRO A 347 13.13 3.03 12.20
N ALA A 348 13.10 1.66 12.04
CA ALA A 348 12.40 0.65 11.07
C ALA A 348 10.91 0.38 10.62
N TRP A 349 10.69 0.39 9.27
CA TRP A 349 9.54 0.30 8.33
C TRP A 349 8.07 0.64 8.76
N TYR A 350 7.11 1.01 7.85
CA TYR A 350 6.48 2.37 7.84
C TYR A 350 4.97 2.78 7.40
N ALA A 351 3.87 3.00 8.26
CA ALA A 351 2.55 3.72 7.91
C ALA A 351 1.29 4.14 8.87
N VAL A 352 0.93 5.46 8.90
CA VAL A 352 -0.08 6.32 9.64
C VAL A 352 -1.26 5.86 10.50
N VAL A 353 -1.66 6.75 11.46
CA VAL A 353 -3.08 7.03 11.78
C VAL A 353 -3.46 8.45 12.26
N GLY A 354 -4.57 8.96 11.72
CA GLY A 354 -5.46 9.83 12.46
C GLY A 354 -4.99 11.24 12.31
N SER A 355 -4.69 11.90 13.41
CA SER A 355 -3.96 13.17 13.41
C SER A 355 -2.44 12.99 13.34
N SER A 356 -1.97 11.75 13.33
CA SER A 356 -0.86 11.35 14.20
C SER A 356 -0.29 10.01 13.72
N LEU A 357 0.39 9.24 14.60
CA LEU A 357 1.42 8.22 14.33
C LEU A 357 1.90 7.40 15.56
N TYR A 358 1.96 6.06 15.53
CA TYR A 358 2.79 5.23 16.41
C TYR A 358 3.19 3.85 15.81
N PHE A 359 4.36 3.43 15.32
CA PHE A 359 5.77 3.70 15.57
C PHE A 359 6.27 2.76 16.63
N ALA A 360 7.38 2.11 16.38
CA ALA A 360 8.12 1.30 17.32
C ALA A 360 9.50 1.92 17.46
N ALA A 361 10.17 1.66 18.56
CA ALA A 361 11.59 1.88 18.82
C ALA A 361 12.05 2.10 20.24
N ASN A 362 13.30 1.72 20.31
CA ASN A 362 13.98 1.02 21.33
C ASN A 362 14.33 2.01 22.45
N ASN A 363 14.99 1.55 23.48
CA ASN A 363 15.71 2.29 24.50
C ASN A 363 16.20 1.21 25.47
N THR A 364 17.27 1.44 26.21
CA THR A 364 17.80 0.37 27.09
C THR A 364 16.83 -0.10 28.18
N VAL A 365 15.78 0.66 28.49
CA VAL A 365 14.71 0.22 29.41
C VAL A 365 13.81 -0.77 28.69
N SER A 366 13.36 -0.35 27.53
CA SER A 366 12.39 -0.96 26.67
C SER A 366 12.85 -0.66 25.22
N GLY A 367 13.59 -1.60 24.64
CA GLY A 367 14.11 -1.73 23.25
C GLY A 367 13.15 -2.18 22.12
N ARG A 368 13.27 -1.73 20.88
CA ARG A 368 12.57 -1.88 19.60
C ARG A 368 11.09 -1.45 19.68
N GLU A 369 10.84 -0.36 20.43
CA GLU A 369 9.76 -0.06 21.41
C GLU A 369 8.32 0.14 20.72
N LEU A 370 7.32 1.00 21.10
CA LEU A 370 6.12 1.68 20.40
C LEU A 370 5.11 2.81 21.08
N TRP A 371 5.51 3.98 21.71
CA TRP A 371 4.93 5.24 22.36
C TRP A 371 3.91 6.08 21.51
N LYS A 372 4.23 7.32 21.01
CA LYS A 372 3.44 8.08 19.98
C LYS A 372 4.14 9.27 19.27
N THR A 373 3.56 9.87 18.21
CA THR A 373 3.25 11.33 18.19
C THR A 373 2.15 11.86 17.27
N ASP A 374 1.82 13.12 17.54
CA ASP A 374 0.97 14.09 16.87
C ASP A 374 1.76 15.15 16.09
N GLY A 375 3.09 15.12 16.17
CA GLY A 375 4.00 16.11 15.64
C GLY A 375 4.80 16.84 16.72
N THR A 376 4.96 16.28 17.94
CA THR A 376 5.68 16.95 19.05
C THR A 376 6.44 16.01 20.00
N ALA A 377 7.55 16.48 20.60
CA ALA A 377 8.31 15.78 21.66
C ALA A 377 7.46 15.31 22.86
N ALA A 378 6.40 16.05 23.16
CA ALA A 378 5.54 15.82 24.33
C ALA A 378 4.37 14.89 23.99
N GLY A 379 3.92 14.91 22.73
CA GLY A 379 3.07 13.89 22.16
C GLY A 379 3.78 12.55 22.05
N THR A 380 4.65 12.14 22.97
CA THR A 380 5.56 11.01 22.80
C THR A 380 5.58 10.10 24.04
N VAL A 381 4.58 9.23 24.18
CA VAL A 381 4.24 8.45 25.42
C VAL A 381 3.85 6.99 25.17
N LEU A 382 4.45 6.04 25.91
CA LEU A 382 4.41 4.59 25.70
C LEU A 382 2.96 4.04 25.55
N VAL A 383 2.69 3.01 24.73
CA VAL A 383 1.38 2.30 24.75
C VAL A 383 1.31 1.26 25.86
N ALA A 384 1.69 0.00 25.59
CA ALA A 384 1.83 -1.11 26.52
C ALA A 384 3.12 -1.87 26.19
N ASP A 385 4.01 -2.09 27.15
CA ASP A 385 5.09 -3.08 27.04
C ASP A 385 4.52 -4.47 26.77
N LEU A 386 5.16 -5.23 25.88
CA LEU A 386 4.64 -6.52 25.39
C LEU A 386 5.57 -7.70 25.65
N ASP A 387 6.90 -7.53 25.70
CA ASP A 387 7.77 -8.53 26.37
C ASP A 387 8.54 -7.97 27.56
N SER A 388 7.83 -7.15 28.32
CA SER A 388 7.94 -6.97 29.76
C SER A 388 9.37 -6.87 30.30
N GLY A 389 10.20 -5.97 29.75
CA GLY A 389 11.58 -5.78 30.22
C GLY A 389 12.60 -5.49 29.12
N PRO A 390 13.61 -6.36 28.87
CA PRO A 390 14.67 -6.18 27.84
C PRO A 390 14.76 -7.32 26.76
N ALA A 391 13.65 -7.96 26.32
CA ALA A 391 13.58 -9.15 25.42
C ALA A 391 13.55 -8.85 23.89
N SER A 392 12.79 -9.55 22.96
CA SER A 392 12.44 -8.97 21.56
C SER A 392 10.87 -8.70 21.48
N SER A 393 10.13 -8.35 20.36
CA SER A 393 9.21 -7.18 20.11
C SER A 393 8.67 -6.69 18.66
N ALA A 394 9.51 -6.43 17.61
CA ALA A 394 9.46 -7.17 16.33
C ALA A 394 9.09 -6.71 14.81
N PRO A 395 8.87 -5.44 14.31
CA PRO A 395 8.23 -4.97 13.01
C PRO A 395 8.44 -5.56 11.56
N SER A 396 7.50 -5.22 10.63
CA SER A 396 7.30 -5.50 9.17
C SER A 396 6.14 -4.73 8.40
N ASN A 397 4.82 -5.08 8.41
CA ASN A 397 3.68 -4.49 7.62
C ASN A 397 2.14 -4.36 8.19
N LEU A 398 1.39 -3.19 8.33
CA LEU A 398 0.68 -2.46 9.56
C LEU A 398 -0.76 -1.98 9.14
N ILE A 399 -1.65 -2.72 8.50
CA ILE A 399 -2.75 -2.11 7.70
C ILE A 399 -3.86 -1.29 8.41
N GLU A 400 -4.66 -0.45 7.74
CA GLU A 400 -5.97 -0.01 8.29
C GLU A 400 -7.17 -0.90 8.12
N PHE A 401 -7.86 -1.21 9.24
CA PHE A 401 -9.31 -1.14 9.16
C PHE A 401 -10.13 -0.46 10.27
N GLY A 402 -10.63 0.74 9.94
CA GLY A 402 -12.00 1.09 10.28
C GLY A 402 -12.10 1.89 11.56
N GLY A 403 -11.31 2.97 11.63
CA GLY A 403 -11.16 3.65 12.89
C GLY A 403 -10.26 2.87 13.87
N LYS A 404 -9.50 1.90 13.32
CA LYS A 404 -8.45 1.04 13.88
C LYS A 404 -7.49 0.71 12.73
N LEU A 405 -6.20 0.49 12.98
CA LEU A 405 -5.21 -0.03 12.01
C LEU A 405 -5.35 -1.59 12.02
N TYR A 406 -4.31 -2.45 12.06
CA TYR A 406 -4.30 -3.85 12.61
C TYR A 406 -2.87 -4.54 12.95
N LEU A 407 -2.40 -4.96 14.23
CA LEU A 407 -1.05 -5.44 14.99
C LEU A 407 -0.77 -6.99 15.27
N ALA A 408 0.49 -7.42 15.53
CA ALA A 408 1.17 -8.65 15.00
C ALA A 408 2.57 -9.30 15.46
N ALA A 409 2.72 -10.25 16.38
CA ALA A 409 3.88 -10.30 17.30
C ALA A 409 4.16 -11.51 18.23
N HIS A 410 5.29 -11.43 18.96
CA HIS A 410 6.14 -12.29 19.86
C HIS A 410 5.94 -12.10 21.42
N GLN A 411 6.20 -13.04 22.33
CA GLN A 411 6.21 -13.05 23.84
C GLN A 411 6.50 -14.50 24.18
N SER A 412 6.63 -14.94 25.41
CA SER A 412 7.22 -16.28 25.59
C SER A 412 6.34 -17.50 25.23
N MET A 413 5.08 -17.33 24.80
CA MET A 413 4.04 -18.38 24.86
C MET A 413 3.23 -18.66 23.57
N THR A 414 2.83 -17.62 22.83
CA THR A 414 1.68 -17.59 21.90
C THR A 414 1.88 -16.60 20.71
N GLY A 415 2.61 -16.95 19.63
CA GLY A 415 2.88 -16.19 18.38
C GLY A 415 3.92 -16.68 17.33
N ARG A 416 3.68 -16.50 16.03
CA ARG A 416 3.61 -15.20 15.33
C ARG A 416 2.16 -14.72 15.37
N GLU A 417 1.83 -13.72 16.18
CA GLU A 417 0.46 -13.51 16.72
C GLU A 417 -0.28 -12.22 16.30
N LEU A 418 -1.60 -12.12 16.34
CA LEU A 418 -2.43 -10.91 16.03
C LEU A 418 -3.43 -10.43 17.22
N PHE A 419 -3.33 -9.25 17.92
CA PHE A 419 -3.94 -8.74 19.25
C PHE A 419 -5.15 -7.82 18.90
N VAL A 420 -5.30 -6.58 19.46
CA VAL A 420 -5.94 -5.37 18.86
C VAL A 420 -6.09 -4.20 19.87
N THR A 421 -6.25 -2.91 19.48
CA THR A 421 -6.93 -1.80 20.25
C THR A 421 -7.72 -0.80 19.35
N ASP A 422 -8.04 0.37 19.92
CA ASP A 422 -8.58 1.61 19.33
C ASP A 422 -7.66 2.84 19.47
N GLY A 423 -6.89 2.88 20.55
CA GLY A 423 -6.46 4.07 21.26
C GLY A 423 -6.06 3.90 22.74
N THR A 424 -6.02 2.70 23.38
CA THR A 424 -5.33 2.45 24.68
C THR A 424 -4.41 1.21 24.79
N ALA A 425 -3.43 1.32 25.71
CA ALA A 425 -2.55 0.24 26.20
C ALA A 425 -3.33 -1.04 26.47
N SER A 426 -4.34 -0.88 27.33
CA SER A 426 -5.33 -1.85 27.76
C SER A 426 -6.26 -2.35 26.68
N GLY A 427 -6.22 -1.76 25.49
CA GLY A 427 -6.93 -2.34 24.39
C GLY A 427 -6.21 -3.58 23.85
N THR A 428 -4.87 -3.68 23.95
CA THR A 428 -3.99 -4.61 23.21
C THR A 428 -4.27 -6.06 23.62
N LYS A 429 -5.15 -6.78 22.89
CA LYS A 429 -5.66 -8.14 23.26
C LYS A 429 -5.51 -9.24 22.20
N GLN A 430 -4.79 -10.34 22.47
CA GLN A 430 -4.48 -11.42 21.54
C GLN A 430 -5.79 -11.99 21.02
N VAL A 431 -5.94 -12.24 19.71
CA VAL A 431 -7.26 -12.53 19.16
C VAL A 431 -7.58 -14.02 18.94
N LEU A 432 -6.83 -14.82 18.15
CA LEU A 432 -6.98 -16.27 18.14
C LEU A 432 -5.68 -17.08 18.05
N ASP A 433 -5.38 -17.78 19.13
CA ASP A 433 -4.34 -18.80 19.25
C ASP A 433 -4.56 -19.97 18.22
N LEU A 434 -4.09 -19.85 16.96
CA LEU A 434 -4.53 -20.65 15.78
C LEU A 434 -3.65 -21.87 15.34
N TRP A 435 -2.32 -21.89 15.51
CA TRP A 435 -1.45 -23.10 15.65
C TRP A 435 -0.97 -23.21 17.12
N PRO A 436 -1.85 -23.54 18.09
CA PRO A 436 -1.57 -23.55 19.53
C PRO A 436 -0.17 -23.92 20.04
N GLY A 437 0.41 -22.99 20.81
CA GLY A 437 1.78 -23.03 21.35
C GLY A 437 2.94 -22.90 20.32
N PRO A 438 4.20 -22.73 20.78
CA PRO A 438 5.49 -22.85 20.06
C PRO A 438 5.82 -22.27 18.65
N GLU A 439 4.89 -22.03 17.72
CA GLU A 439 5.11 -22.09 16.25
C GLU A 439 4.86 -20.80 15.35
N SER A 440 4.62 -20.87 14.01
CA SER A 440 4.66 -19.65 13.11
C SER A 440 3.45 -19.45 12.22
N SER A 441 2.93 -18.23 12.01
CA SER A 441 1.77 -17.87 11.15
C SER A 441 2.04 -17.34 9.75
N SER A 442 3.15 -16.63 9.52
CA SER A 442 3.69 -16.11 8.24
C SER A 442 3.12 -14.85 7.48
N PRO A 443 3.00 -13.63 8.07
CA PRO A 443 1.81 -12.76 7.89
C PRO A 443 1.69 -11.59 6.90
N ASP A 444 2.34 -11.82 5.78
CA ASP A 444 2.34 -11.25 4.45
C ASP A 444 1.14 -10.45 3.88
N PHE A 445 1.54 -9.58 2.93
CA PHE A 445 0.93 -8.65 1.95
C PHE A 445 -0.56 -8.21 2.07
N LEU A 446 -0.92 -6.94 2.34
CA LEU A 446 -2.26 -6.41 2.71
C LEU A 446 -3.09 -5.55 1.69
N THR A 447 -4.35 -5.01 1.87
CA THR A 447 -5.11 -4.06 0.92
C THR A 447 -6.60 -3.66 1.27
N VAL A 448 -7.44 -2.68 0.77
CA VAL A 448 -8.96 -2.49 1.08
C VAL A 448 -9.90 -3.49 0.27
N LEU A 449 -11.27 -3.70 0.36
CA LEU A 449 -12.21 -4.72 -0.37
C LEU A 449 -13.84 -4.75 -0.28
N GLY A 450 -14.67 -3.70 -0.04
CA GLY A 450 -16.09 -3.72 0.54
C GLY A 450 -16.43 -3.32 2.06
N SER A 451 -16.26 -4.18 3.10
CA SER A 451 -16.31 -3.98 4.60
C SER A 451 -15.37 -4.76 5.63
N LYS A 452 -14.35 -5.60 5.27
CA LYS A 452 -13.50 -6.54 6.04
C LYS A 452 -11.88 -6.84 5.79
N VAL A 453 -10.76 -6.72 6.59
CA VAL A 453 -9.25 -7.17 6.42
C VAL A 453 -8.80 -8.62 5.96
N VAL A 454 -7.87 -8.89 5.00
CA VAL A 454 -7.52 -10.28 4.47
C VAL A 454 -6.53 -11.21 5.21
N LEU A 455 -5.75 -12.19 4.66
CA LEU A 455 -4.72 -13.12 5.32
C LEU A 455 -4.48 -14.50 4.64
N ARG A 456 -3.41 -15.19 5.03
CA ARG A 456 -3.46 -16.57 5.52
C ARG A 456 -3.06 -16.53 7.03
N ALA A 457 -3.13 -17.53 7.90
CA ALA A 457 -2.11 -17.70 8.98
C ALA A 457 -2.27 -18.98 9.83
N ASP A 458 -1.15 -19.64 10.18
CA ASP A 458 -0.99 -21.09 10.45
C ASP A 458 -2.15 -21.81 11.27
N ASP A 459 -3.14 -22.48 10.67
CA ASP A 459 -4.33 -23.11 11.36
C ASP A 459 -4.10 -24.38 12.21
N GLY A 460 -2.86 -24.62 12.63
CA GLY A 460 -2.44 -25.96 13.04
C GLY A 460 -2.52 -26.95 11.86
N PRO A 461 -1.94 -28.16 11.96
CA PRO A 461 -1.77 -29.08 10.82
C PRO A 461 -3.10 -29.65 10.29
N VAL A 462 -3.84 -28.83 9.55
CA VAL A 462 -5.30 -28.90 9.36
C VAL A 462 -5.64 -28.69 7.89
N SER A 463 -5.92 -27.45 7.45
CA SER A 463 -5.84 -27.10 6.04
C SER A 463 -4.44 -26.58 5.86
N GLY A 464 -4.34 -25.27 5.96
CA GLY A 464 -3.12 -24.55 5.91
C GLY A 464 -2.99 -23.61 4.76
N ALA A 465 -1.85 -22.92 4.70
CA ALA A 465 -1.60 -21.56 4.25
C ALA A 465 -2.52 -20.81 3.32
N GLU A 466 -3.72 -20.85 3.83
CA GLU A 466 -4.92 -20.47 3.21
C GLU A 466 -5.44 -19.22 3.79
N LEU A 467 -6.10 -18.52 2.92
CA LEU A 467 -7.10 -17.59 3.31
C LEU A 467 -8.29 -18.19 4.08
N PHE A 468 -8.98 -17.34 4.83
CA PHE A 468 -10.18 -17.54 5.65
C PHE A 468 -11.04 -16.21 5.53
N GLU A 469 -11.74 -15.54 6.48
CA GLU A 469 -12.32 -14.13 6.34
C GLU A 469 -12.53 -13.25 7.61
N THR A 470 -11.52 -12.48 8.12
CA THR A 470 -11.32 -12.05 9.56
C THR A 470 -12.41 -11.24 10.36
N ASP A 471 -12.17 -10.62 11.55
CA ASP A 471 -12.93 -9.52 12.28
C ASP A 471 -12.42 -9.18 13.75
N GLY A 472 -11.38 -9.83 14.28
CA GLY A 472 -10.63 -9.46 15.52
C GLY A 472 -11.09 -9.73 17.02
N THR A 473 -11.78 -10.83 17.43
CA THR A 473 -11.58 -11.68 18.66
C THR A 473 -12.12 -13.13 18.50
N SER A 474 -11.27 -14.14 18.28
CA SER A 474 -11.48 -15.61 18.25
C SER A 474 -12.57 -16.25 17.36
N VAL A 475 -13.80 -15.74 17.40
CA VAL A 475 -15.02 -16.41 16.90
C VAL A 475 -15.00 -16.77 15.43
N GLY A 476 -14.59 -15.85 14.58
CA GLY A 476 -14.82 -16.06 13.18
C GLY A 476 -13.72 -16.86 12.49
N THR A 477 -12.59 -17.28 13.09
CA THR A 477 -11.53 -17.95 12.30
C THR A 477 -12.00 -19.27 11.72
N VAL A 478 -12.12 -19.40 10.38
CA VAL A 478 -12.64 -20.61 9.73
C VAL A 478 -12.03 -20.99 8.36
N LEU A 479 -11.81 -22.30 8.22
CA LEU A 479 -11.65 -23.06 6.96
C LEU A 479 -13.01 -23.39 6.31
N VAL A 480 -13.14 -23.20 5.00
CA VAL A 480 -14.12 -23.91 4.13
C VAL A 480 -13.60 -24.18 2.70
N LYS A 481 -12.66 -23.39 2.14
CA LYS A 481 -11.86 -23.81 0.96
C LYS A 481 -10.38 -23.90 1.34
N ASP A 482 -9.83 -25.00 0.84
CA ASP A 482 -8.47 -25.52 0.86
C ASP A 482 -8.19 -25.87 -0.63
N ILE A 483 -6.99 -25.61 -1.14
CA ILE A 483 -6.65 -25.82 -2.56
C ILE A 483 -5.69 -26.94 -2.85
N HIS A 484 -4.57 -27.01 -2.15
CA HIS A 484 -3.65 -28.13 -2.28
C HIS A 484 -4.21 -29.38 -1.57
N LEU A 485 -5.53 -29.50 -1.50
CA LEU A 485 -6.38 -30.68 -1.56
C LEU A 485 -5.56 -31.95 -1.80
N GLY A 486 -4.94 -32.45 -0.72
CA GLY A 486 -3.88 -33.44 -0.83
C GLY A 486 -3.31 -33.88 0.51
N THR A 487 -2.83 -32.94 1.34
CA THR A 487 -2.33 -33.23 2.70
C THR A 487 -2.49 -32.04 3.64
N THR A 488 -2.66 -32.26 4.94
CA THR A 488 -2.74 -31.21 6.00
C THR A 488 -1.38 -30.54 6.33
N THR A 489 -0.51 -30.44 5.31
CA THR A 489 0.86 -29.88 5.25
C THR A 489 1.23 -29.49 3.79
N ALA A 490 0.27 -29.54 2.88
CA ALA A 490 0.38 -29.35 1.46
C ALA A 490 0.62 -27.91 0.97
N SER A 491 1.77 -27.25 1.22
CA SER A 491 1.84 -25.81 0.90
C SER A 491 1.27 -25.33 -0.47
N SER A 492 0.33 -24.40 -0.44
CA SER A 492 -0.03 -23.41 -1.47
C SER A 492 1.20 -22.50 -1.74
N SER A 493 1.12 -21.19 -1.58
CA SER A 493 2.15 -20.14 -1.69
C SER A 493 1.87 -18.81 -2.44
N PRO A 494 0.62 -18.27 -2.48
CA PRO A 494 0.30 -17.11 -3.30
C PRO A 494 0.85 -15.71 -3.02
N GLY A 495 2.04 -15.45 -3.55
CA GLY A 495 2.57 -14.24 -4.19
C GLY A 495 1.74 -12.97 -4.46
N SER A 496 2.37 -12.03 -5.17
CA SER A 496 1.99 -10.62 -5.37
C SER A 496 0.56 -10.24 -5.76
N PHE A 497 0.14 -9.03 -5.37
CA PHE A 497 -1.26 -8.58 -5.28
C PHE A 497 -1.52 -7.24 -6.02
N ALA A 498 -2.77 -6.69 -6.19
CA ALA A 498 -3.15 -5.27 -6.60
C ALA A 498 -4.59 -4.89 -6.71
N THR A 499 -4.99 -3.67 -7.16
CA THR A 499 -6.34 -3.13 -6.89
C THR A 499 -7.31 -2.35 -7.84
N ASN A 500 -8.46 -2.93 -8.25
CA ASN A 500 -9.55 -2.34 -9.07
C ASN A 500 -11.04 -2.64 -8.78
N GLY A 501 -11.93 -1.68 -9.07
CA GLY A 501 -13.19 -2.00 -9.79
C GLY A 501 -14.32 -2.60 -8.94
N PRO A 502 -15.03 -3.67 -9.37
CA PRO A 502 -16.12 -4.21 -8.55
C PRO A 502 -15.74 -5.21 -7.42
N TRP A 503 -14.77 -6.15 -7.49
CA TRP A 503 -13.98 -6.70 -8.58
C TRP A 503 -12.39 -6.98 -8.38
N THR A 504 -11.84 -7.68 -7.31
CA THR A 504 -10.50 -8.21 -6.74
C THR A 504 -9.59 -9.42 -7.17
N TYR A 505 -8.24 -9.44 -6.85
CA TYR A 505 -7.15 -10.45 -7.27
C TYR A 505 -4.66 -11.42 -5.72
N PHE A 506 -3.79 -12.52 -6.05
CA PHE A 506 -2.53 -13.18 -5.45
C PHE A 506 -1.36 -13.55 -6.44
N SER A 507 -0.25 -14.33 -6.16
CA SER A 507 0.72 -15.10 -7.05
C SER A 507 1.15 -16.51 -6.57
N ALA A 508 0.52 -17.55 -7.05
CA ALA A 508 0.49 -18.89 -6.46
C ALA A 508 1.05 -20.01 -7.34
N SER A 509 1.04 -21.29 -6.89
CA SER A 509 1.28 -22.65 -7.46
C SER A 509 0.07 -23.61 -7.57
N ASP A 510 -0.03 -24.64 -8.45
CA ASP A 510 -1.20 -25.58 -8.49
C ASP A 510 -0.91 -27.06 -8.68
N GLY A 511 0.20 -27.58 -8.20
CA GLY A 511 0.35 -29.00 -7.82
C GLY A 511 0.30 -30.02 -8.93
N ILE A 512 -0.92 -30.21 -9.43
CA ILE A 512 -1.18 -30.41 -10.83
C ILE A 512 -0.35 -29.45 -11.72
N HIS A 513 -0.30 -28.12 -11.50
CA HIS A 513 0.19 -27.22 -12.56
C HIS A 513 1.12 -25.97 -12.36
N GLY A 514 1.51 -25.41 -11.21
CA GLY A 514 2.59 -24.39 -11.32
C GLY A 514 3.28 -23.66 -10.16
N PHE A 515 3.81 -22.44 -10.39
CA PHE A 515 3.14 -21.14 -10.23
C PHE A 515 2.35 -20.62 -11.40
N GLU A 516 1.04 -20.30 -11.23
CA GLU A 516 0.05 -19.86 -12.26
C GLU A 516 -0.85 -18.63 -11.92
N LEU A 517 -2.18 -18.76 -11.91
CA LEU A 517 -3.12 -17.68 -11.64
C LEU A 517 -4.41 -18.01 -10.79
N TRP A 518 -4.91 -17.21 -9.80
CA TRP A 518 -6.31 -17.12 -9.18
C TRP A 518 -6.77 -15.69 -8.66
N ARG A 519 -8.05 -15.51 -8.21
CA ARG A 519 -8.91 -14.34 -7.73
C ARG A 519 -9.54 -14.50 -6.37
N THR A 520 -9.83 -13.46 -5.56
CA THR A 520 -10.59 -13.78 -4.33
C THR A 520 -11.31 -12.72 -3.49
N ASP A 521 -12.42 -13.03 -2.78
CA ASP A 521 -13.30 -11.95 -2.28
C ASP A 521 -14.05 -11.96 -0.93
N GLY A 522 -14.83 -12.97 -0.56
CA GLY A 522 -15.46 -13.06 0.77
C GLY A 522 -16.09 -14.40 1.15
N THR A 523 -16.14 -15.36 0.24
CA THR A 523 -16.94 -16.58 0.37
C THR A 523 -16.49 -17.65 -0.63
N ASN A 524 -16.54 -18.91 -0.21
CA ASN A 524 -16.22 -20.13 -0.97
C ASN A 524 -17.04 -20.38 -2.28
N ALA A 525 -17.19 -19.44 -3.22
CA ALA A 525 -17.90 -19.76 -4.48
C ALA A 525 -17.35 -19.25 -5.83
N GLY A 526 -16.55 -18.18 -5.97
CA GLY A 526 -16.22 -17.69 -7.33
C GLY A 526 -14.76 -17.59 -7.72
N THR A 527 -13.85 -17.49 -6.77
CA THR A 527 -12.42 -17.75 -6.93
C THR A 527 -12.15 -19.02 -7.73
N SER A 528 -11.95 -19.02 -9.07
CA SER A 528 -11.76 -20.23 -9.94
C SER A 528 -11.30 -19.84 -11.35
N MET A 529 -10.76 -20.71 -12.22
CA MET A 529 -9.90 -20.28 -13.34
C MET A 529 -10.19 -18.93 -14.04
N VAL A 530 -9.12 -18.22 -14.38
CA VAL A 530 -9.04 -17.33 -15.53
C VAL A 530 -8.79 -18.19 -16.78
N ALA A 531 -7.75 -17.97 -17.56
CA ALA A 531 -6.72 -18.99 -17.53
C ALA A 531 -5.69 -18.58 -16.47
N ASP A 532 -4.39 -18.39 -16.72
CA ASP A 532 -3.58 -19.43 -17.32
C ASP A 532 -2.95 -19.27 -18.73
N ILE A 533 -1.95 -20.09 -19.18
CA ILE A 533 -1.01 -19.73 -20.30
C ILE A 533 -0.25 -20.81 -21.14
N HIS A 534 0.39 -21.78 -20.50
CA HIS A 534 1.87 -22.01 -20.58
C HIS A 534 2.39 -23.04 -21.75
N PRO A 535 3.47 -23.92 -21.84
CA PRO A 535 3.35 -25.46 -21.95
C PRO A 535 4.04 -26.47 -20.94
N GLY A 536 3.28 -27.28 -20.14
CA GLY A 536 3.83 -28.10 -18.99
C GLY A 536 3.06 -28.26 -17.63
N ALA A 537 3.64 -27.76 -16.52
CA ALA A 537 3.15 -27.75 -15.11
C ALA A 537 4.11 -26.88 -14.21
N SER A 538 4.58 -25.77 -14.77
CA SER A 538 5.80 -25.08 -14.36
C SER A 538 5.55 -23.81 -13.54
N SER A 539 6.60 -23.15 -13.05
CA SER A 539 6.39 -21.80 -12.51
C SER A 539 6.50 -20.79 -13.61
N SER A 540 5.50 -19.96 -13.60
CA SER A 540 5.49 -18.76 -14.34
C SER A 540 6.17 -17.68 -13.41
N SER A 541 5.82 -17.40 -12.14
CA SER A 541 6.48 -16.44 -11.18
C SER A 541 6.24 -14.88 -11.22
N PRO A 542 5.06 -14.31 -11.52
CA PRO A 542 4.67 -12.91 -11.43
C PRO A 542 4.41 -12.26 -10.12
N THR A 543 4.49 -10.94 -10.25
CA THR A 543 4.71 -10.04 -9.19
C THR A 543 4.25 -8.59 -9.50
N ASP A 544 4.34 -7.74 -8.48
CA ASP A 544 4.37 -6.26 -8.44
C ASP A 544 3.03 -5.47 -8.47
N ILE A 545 1.89 -6.15 -8.63
CA ILE A 545 0.72 -5.68 -9.41
C ILE A 545 0.09 -4.31 -8.99
N VAL A 546 -0.68 -3.65 -9.85
CA VAL A 546 -1.13 -2.26 -9.71
C VAL A 546 -2.34 -1.90 -10.63
N ARG A 547 -3.23 -0.94 -10.31
CA ARG A 547 -4.40 -0.53 -11.17
C ARG A 547 -4.35 0.82 -11.85
N PHE A 548 -4.56 0.83 -13.18
CA PHE A 548 -4.94 1.87 -14.17
C PHE A 548 -6.24 1.17 -14.89
N GLN A 549 -7.08 1.75 -15.77
CA GLN A 549 -8.22 1.19 -16.56
C GLN A 549 -9.31 0.56 -15.73
N ASN A 550 -9.83 -0.63 -16.04
CA ASN A 550 -10.87 -1.27 -15.21
C ASN A 550 -10.67 -2.79 -15.08
N ASP A 551 -9.57 -3.30 -15.62
CA ASP A 551 -8.97 -4.63 -15.60
C ASP A 551 -7.43 -4.56 -15.55
N VAL A 552 -6.80 -5.69 -15.21
CA VAL A 552 -5.41 -5.75 -14.73
C VAL A 552 -4.44 -6.17 -15.81
N TYR A 553 -3.17 -6.20 -15.45
CA TYR A 553 -1.97 -6.31 -16.27
C TYR A 553 -0.85 -6.81 -15.20
N PHE A 554 0.15 -7.75 -15.34
CA PHE A 554 1.05 -8.29 -14.22
C PHE A 554 2.56 -8.89 -14.28
N ALA A 555 2.97 -10.20 -14.59
CA ALA A 555 4.35 -10.90 -14.69
C ALA A 555 4.54 -12.45 -15.15
N ALA A 556 5.62 -13.27 -14.79
CA ALA A 556 6.10 -14.75 -15.07
C ALA A 556 7.19 -15.43 -16.12
N THR A 557 8.35 -16.10 -15.86
CA THR A 557 9.42 -16.50 -16.89
C THR A 557 9.31 -17.85 -17.67
N SER A 558 9.52 -17.94 -19.01
CA SER A 558 8.64 -18.69 -19.97
C SER A 558 9.09 -19.77 -21.01
N ALA A 559 8.13 -20.11 -21.91
CA ALA A 559 8.23 -20.96 -23.10
C ALA A 559 8.67 -20.23 -24.38
N THR A 560 7.76 -19.76 -25.25
CA THR A 560 8.14 -19.32 -26.60
C THR A 560 8.68 -17.87 -26.67
N PHE A 561 8.74 -17.14 -25.54
CA PHE A 561 8.89 -15.67 -25.53
C PHE A 561 9.71 -15.04 -24.35
N GLY A 562 10.16 -15.81 -23.34
CA GLY A 562 10.99 -15.42 -22.18
C GLY A 562 10.39 -14.72 -20.93
N ARG A 563 10.59 -13.40 -20.71
CA ARG A 563 10.20 -12.70 -19.45
C ARG A 563 9.36 -11.42 -19.67
N GLU A 564 8.09 -11.57 -20.11
CA GLU A 564 7.24 -10.52 -20.71
C GLU A 564 5.63 -10.68 -20.70
N LEU A 565 4.55 -9.79 -20.87
CA LEU A 565 3.17 -9.77 -21.61
C LEU A 565 1.70 -10.08 -21.24
N TRP A 566 1.06 -9.63 -20.16
CA TRP A 566 -0.16 -10.28 -19.76
C TRP A 566 -1.26 -9.44 -19.07
N LYS A 567 -2.21 -8.89 -19.85
CA LYS A 567 -3.27 -7.95 -19.41
C LYS A 567 -4.63 -8.43 -19.81
N SER A 568 -5.61 -8.15 -18.97
CA SER A 568 -6.83 -8.93 -19.01
C SER A 568 -8.11 -8.19 -18.69
N ASP A 569 -9.22 -8.83 -18.27
CA ASP A 569 -10.56 -8.23 -18.18
C ASP A 569 -11.53 -8.65 -17.03
N GLY A 570 -12.44 -9.61 -17.27
CA GLY A 570 -13.30 -10.44 -16.48
C GLY A 570 -13.60 -11.84 -17.14
N THR A 571 -12.93 -12.35 -18.19
CA THR A 571 -13.44 -13.53 -18.95
C THR A 571 -12.36 -14.28 -19.74
N ALA A 572 -12.48 -15.61 -20.00
CA ALA A 572 -11.47 -16.55 -20.59
C ALA A 572 -10.98 -16.25 -22.02
N ARG A 573 -11.12 -15.00 -22.44
CA ARG A 573 -10.73 -14.45 -23.73
C ARG A 573 -10.11 -13.05 -23.63
N GLY A 574 -10.03 -12.46 -22.44
CA GLY A 574 -9.57 -11.10 -22.23
C GLY A 574 -8.11 -10.94 -21.96
N THR A 575 -7.38 -12.00 -21.68
CA THR A 575 -5.95 -12.02 -21.61
C THR A 575 -5.47 -12.42 -23.01
N VAL A 576 -5.10 -11.39 -23.78
CA VAL A 576 -4.09 -11.46 -24.83
C VAL A 576 -3.05 -10.37 -24.64
N LEU A 577 -1.88 -10.71 -25.17
CA LEU A 577 -0.55 -10.34 -24.81
C LEU A 577 -0.33 -8.92 -24.25
N VAL A 578 0.48 -8.16 -24.99
CA VAL A 578 0.07 -5.92 -27.27
C VAL A 578 1.23 -5.50 -28.30
N LYS A 579 2.46 -5.17 -27.86
CA LYS A 579 3.69 -5.44 -28.60
C LYS A 579 4.64 -6.51 -28.02
N ASP A 580 5.97 -6.33 -28.10
CA ASP A 580 6.92 -7.43 -28.29
C ASP A 580 8.48 -7.05 -28.28
N VAL A 581 9.30 -7.36 -27.22
CA VAL A 581 10.76 -7.05 -26.84
C VAL A 581 11.97 -8.04 -26.63
N PHE A 582 12.03 -9.25 -26.04
CA PHE A 582 13.36 -9.91 -25.83
C PHE A 582 13.27 -11.34 -26.32
N ALA A 583 13.36 -11.41 -27.63
CA ALA A 583 12.21 -11.99 -28.26
C ALA A 583 12.47 -13.34 -28.88
N GLY A 584 11.35 -14.03 -29.15
CA GLY A 584 11.39 -15.46 -28.86
C GLY A 584 11.70 -15.63 -27.38
N ALA A 585 12.22 -16.79 -26.97
CA ALA A 585 12.28 -17.20 -25.56
C ALA A 585 13.26 -16.44 -24.61
N ALA A 586 13.52 -15.13 -24.76
CA ALA A 586 14.53 -14.40 -23.99
C ALA A 586 13.94 -13.37 -23.00
N SER A 587 14.72 -13.04 -21.98
CA SER A 587 14.17 -12.46 -20.76
C SER A 587 14.57 -11.01 -20.60
N SER A 588 13.62 -10.11 -20.83
CA SER A 588 13.83 -8.69 -20.54
C SER A 588 14.01 -8.43 -19.04
N ASP A 589 13.54 -9.32 -18.17
CA ASP A 589 13.73 -9.23 -16.73
C ASP A 589 13.03 -8.07 -15.99
N PRO A 590 11.68 -7.89 -16.12
CA PRO A 590 11.05 -6.78 -15.44
C PRO A 590 10.71 -6.97 -13.93
N ALA A 591 10.56 -5.91 -13.09
CA ALA A 591 9.71 -5.80 -11.85
C ALA A 591 9.84 -4.41 -11.19
N PHE A 592 8.79 -3.55 -11.02
CA PHE A 592 8.58 -2.42 -10.03
C PHE A 592 7.34 -1.52 -10.37
N LEU A 593 6.14 -2.05 -10.23
CA LEU A 593 5.05 -1.71 -11.17
C LEU A 593 4.31 -0.33 -10.72
N THR A 594 4.25 0.87 -11.44
CA THR A 594 3.98 2.33 -10.96
C THR A 594 3.14 3.48 -11.70
N VAL A 595 2.06 4.06 -11.16
CA VAL A 595 1.23 5.25 -11.70
C VAL A 595 1.97 6.50 -12.33
N PHE A 596 1.66 7.26 -13.51
CA PHE A 596 1.42 10.06 -14.36
C PHE A 596 0.09 10.84 -14.86
N ARG A 597 -1.02 11.01 -14.14
CA ARG A 597 -2.24 11.73 -14.59
C ARG A 597 -2.92 11.33 -15.94
N ASP A 598 -2.38 10.46 -16.82
CA ASP A 598 -3.05 9.64 -17.88
C ASP A 598 -2.23 8.45 -18.53
N LYS A 599 -1.03 7.99 -18.08
CA LYS A 599 -0.33 6.72 -18.54
C LYS A 599 0.59 6.01 -17.52
N LEU A 600 1.77 5.47 -17.89
CA LEU A 600 2.41 4.32 -17.22
C LEU A 600 3.66 3.84 -17.97
N TYR A 601 4.82 3.50 -17.42
CA TYR A 601 6.02 3.05 -18.14
C TYR A 601 6.47 1.50 -18.17
N PHE A 602 7.67 0.98 -17.75
CA PHE A 602 8.05 -0.37 -17.16
C PHE A 602 9.57 -0.67 -17.11
N ARG A 603 10.28 -1.43 -16.17
CA ARG A 603 11.78 -1.89 -16.05
C ARG A 603 12.24 -3.31 -16.35
N ALA A 604 13.02 -3.57 -17.41
CA ALA A 604 13.53 -4.82 -17.99
C ALA A 604 14.92 -4.65 -18.69
N PHE A 605 15.13 -5.15 -19.93
CA PHE A 605 16.38 -5.22 -20.71
C PHE A 605 16.13 -5.71 -22.16
N ASP A 606 16.98 -5.34 -23.11
CA ASP A 606 17.29 -6.05 -24.38
C ASP A 606 18.71 -5.64 -24.89
N PRO A 607 19.21 -6.20 -26.01
CA PRO A 607 20.64 -6.22 -26.27
C PRO A 607 21.21 -5.09 -27.14
N THR A 608 20.44 -4.23 -27.81
CA THR A 608 21.10 -3.13 -28.56
C THR A 608 21.56 -2.05 -27.59
N HIS A 609 20.82 -1.83 -26.51
CA HIS A 609 20.90 -0.61 -25.72
C HIS A 609 20.97 -0.84 -24.19
N GLY A 610 20.32 -1.87 -23.62
CA GLY A 610 20.53 -2.31 -22.23
C GLY A 610 19.26 -2.44 -21.38
N ALA A 611 19.42 -2.48 -20.05
CA ALA A 611 18.31 -2.32 -19.11
C ALA A 611 18.08 -0.82 -18.90
N GLU A 612 17.26 -0.20 -19.77
CA GLU A 612 17.05 1.23 -19.73
C GLU A 612 15.60 1.72 -20.05
N LEU A 613 15.22 3.00 -19.78
CA LEU A 613 13.85 3.51 -19.42
C LEU A 613 12.73 3.15 -20.42
N TRP A 614 11.38 3.19 -20.11
CA TRP A 614 10.37 2.54 -20.99
C TRP A 614 8.85 2.50 -20.68
N ALA A 615 7.83 2.39 -21.61
CA ALA A 615 6.31 2.54 -21.58
C ALA A 615 5.45 2.23 -22.86
N SER A 616 4.47 3.11 -23.24
CA SER A 616 3.04 2.82 -23.13
C SER A 616 1.99 3.73 -23.78
N ASN A 617 0.98 3.07 -24.39
CA ASN A 617 -0.46 3.35 -24.28
C ASN A 617 -1.40 2.26 -24.81
N GLY A 618 -0.89 1.18 -25.38
CA GLY A 618 -1.62 -0.07 -25.52
C GLY A 618 -2.99 -0.23 -26.26
N THR A 619 -3.46 0.59 -27.24
CA THR A 619 -4.69 0.27 -28.06
C THR A 619 -4.51 -0.59 -29.35
N ALA A 620 -4.25 0.00 -30.51
CA ALA A 620 -3.99 -0.67 -31.81
C ALA A 620 -2.66 -0.15 -32.48
N SER A 621 -1.58 -0.08 -31.68
CA SER A 621 -0.91 1.21 -31.47
C SER A 621 0.51 1.43 -30.82
N GLY A 622 0.61 1.86 -29.55
CA GLY A 622 1.82 2.47 -28.98
C GLY A 622 2.36 2.05 -27.62
N THR A 623 3.69 2.09 -27.65
CA THR A 623 4.69 1.65 -26.71
C THR A 623 6.02 2.12 -27.38
N VAL A 624 6.81 3.08 -26.86
CA VAL A 624 8.02 3.68 -27.50
C VAL A 624 9.14 4.42 -26.70
N LEU A 625 10.32 4.53 -27.29
CA LEU A 625 11.59 5.02 -26.76
C LEU A 625 11.84 6.36 -25.93
N PHE A 626 11.01 7.03 -25.05
CA PHE A 626 11.19 8.29 -24.10
C PHE A 626 12.08 8.36 -22.82
N GLN A 627 13.38 8.42 -22.94
CA GLN A 627 14.32 9.28 -22.22
C GLN A 627 15.42 8.42 -21.74
N ASP A 628 16.51 8.48 -22.46
CA ASP A 628 17.51 7.50 -22.31
C ASP A 628 18.86 8.05 -21.99
N ILE A 629 19.46 7.08 -21.35
CA ILE A 629 20.25 7.16 -20.21
C ILE A 629 21.12 5.73 -20.39
N GLU A 630 22.46 5.25 -20.50
CA GLU A 630 24.00 5.55 -20.69
C GLU A 630 24.88 4.74 -21.68
N LEU A 631 25.61 5.47 -22.55
CA LEU A 631 25.69 5.01 -23.94
C LEU A 631 26.54 3.77 -24.11
N GLY A 632 25.83 2.71 -24.46
CA GLY A 632 26.20 1.59 -25.29
C GLY A 632 24.98 0.70 -25.43
N SER A 633 25.23 -0.60 -25.41
CA SER A 633 24.27 -1.67 -25.07
C SER A 633 24.29 -2.00 -23.57
N VAL A 634 24.40 -0.99 -22.70
CA VAL A 634 24.84 -1.18 -21.31
C VAL A 634 23.76 -0.72 -20.37
N SER A 635 23.50 -1.47 -19.30
CA SER A 635 22.48 -1.14 -18.32
C SER A 635 22.86 -0.07 -17.31
N SER A 636 21.86 0.69 -16.95
CA SER A 636 21.67 1.33 -15.67
C SER A 636 21.16 0.35 -14.63
N GLU A 637 20.11 -0.45 -14.92
CA GLU A 637 19.23 -1.17 -13.98
C GLU A 637 18.16 -0.32 -13.25
N PRO A 638 17.09 0.16 -13.93
CA PRO A 638 16.11 1.03 -13.34
C PRO A 638 15.27 0.49 -12.23
N ALA A 639 14.85 1.46 -11.42
CA ALA A 639 14.52 1.21 -10.05
C ALA A 639 14.07 2.48 -9.29
N SER A 640 12.90 2.50 -8.65
CA SER A 640 12.50 3.31 -7.45
C SER A 640 11.35 4.35 -7.60
N LEU A 641 10.29 4.06 -8.35
CA LEU A 641 9.18 4.86 -8.97
C LEU A 641 7.78 5.27 -8.32
N CYS A 642 7.16 6.49 -8.41
CA CYS A 642 5.86 6.92 -7.72
C CYS A 642 4.93 7.93 -8.42
N VAL A 643 4.02 8.58 -7.68
CA VAL A 643 3.66 9.98 -7.84
C VAL A 643 3.77 10.94 -6.65
N ALA A 644 4.62 11.96 -6.71
CA ALA A 644 4.67 13.10 -5.80
C ALA A 644 4.01 14.42 -6.30
N GLY A 645 2.67 14.45 -6.62
CA GLY A 645 1.80 15.58 -7.13
C GLY A 645 1.44 15.88 -8.65
N GLY A 646 2.02 15.23 -9.70
CA GLY A 646 2.08 15.47 -11.21
C GLY A 646 3.41 15.73 -12.12
N ARG A 647 4.71 15.29 -11.82
CA ARG A 647 6.25 15.50 -12.11
C ARG A 647 7.25 14.39 -11.50
N LEU A 648 7.98 13.55 -12.25
CA LEU A 648 8.65 12.23 -11.97
C LEU A 648 10.20 11.92 -11.53
N PHE A 649 10.53 10.92 -10.63
CA PHE A 649 11.85 10.39 -10.05
C PHE A 649 12.03 8.86 -9.38
N MET A 650 13.22 8.16 -9.29
CA MET A 650 13.64 6.72 -8.97
C MET A 650 15.13 6.30 -8.46
N ARG A 651 16.14 5.71 -9.20
CA ARG A 651 17.52 5.24 -8.71
C ARG A 651 18.87 5.71 -9.37
N ALA A 652 18.92 6.41 -10.48
CA ALA A 652 19.75 6.23 -11.66
C ALA A 652 21.18 5.62 -11.67
N PHE A 653 21.82 5.57 -12.82
CA PHE A 653 23.28 5.55 -12.94
C PHE A 653 23.56 6.62 -14.05
N SER A 654 24.57 7.52 -13.96
CA SER A 654 26.88 8.49 -15.36
C SER A 654 28.41 8.31 -14.93
N ARG A 655 29.28 7.93 -15.89
CA ARG A 655 30.73 7.91 -15.61
C ARG A 655 31.27 9.28 -15.14
N LEU A 656 30.45 10.35 -15.18
CA LEU A 656 30.66 11.67 -14.59
C LEU A 656 29.81 12.00 -13.33
N TYR A 657 28.80 11.23 -12.84
CA TYR A 657 28.18 11.50 -11.52
C TYR A 657 27.54 10.30 -10.73
N GLY A 658 27.83 9.00 -10.99
CA GLY A 658 27.26 7.87 -10.19
C GLY A 658 25.81 7.33 -10.23
N GLU A 659 25.40 6.52 -9.25
CA GLU A 659 24.01 6.05 -9.03
C GLU A 659 23.14 7.20 -8.52
N GLU A 660 21.86 7.39 -8.96
CA GLU A 660 21.43 8.71 -9.53
C GLU A 660 19.90 9.22 -9.54
N LEU A 661 19.45 10.32 -10.26
CA LEU A 661 18.25 11.21 -9.92
C LEU A 661 17.38 12.18 -10.91
N TYR A 662 16.36 11.77 -11.71
CA TYR A 662 15.48 12.53 -12.70
C TYR A 662 15.01 13.98 -12.35
N VAL A 663 14.98 14.94 -13.33
CA VAL A 663 14.21 16.23 -13.41
C VAL A 663 13.80 16.70 -14.86
N SER A 664 12.69 17.42 -15.10
CA SER A 664 11.92 17.55 -16.36
C SER A 664 10.58 18.26 -16.16
N ASP A 665 9.72 18.18 -17.18
CA ASP A 665 8.27 18.21 -17.22
C ASP A 665 7.56 17.44 -18.40
N GLY A 666 8.22 17.06 -19.50
CA GLY A 666 7.59 16.39 -20.64
C GLY A 666 8.20 16.54 -22.04
N THR A 667 8.93 17.61 -22.42
CA THR A 667 9.67 17.78 -23.70
C THR A 667 11.11 18.09 -23.36
N ILE A 668 12.16 17.52 -23.97
CA ILE A 668 13.62 17.54 -23.62
C ILE A 668 14.26 18.91 -23.31
N SER A 669 13.61 19.75 -22.52
CA SER A 669 13.95 21.13 -22.22
C SER A 669 14.82 21.27 -21.03
N GLY A 670 15.99 20.65 -21.16
CA GLY A 670 16.20 19.17 -21.09
C GLY A 670 16.89 18.90 -19.79
N SER A 671 17.46 17.71 -19.45
CA SER A 671 16.93 16.45 -18.84
C SER A 671 17.77 15.95 -17.62
N SER A 672 17.23 15.81 -16.38
CA SER A 672 18.01 15.78 -15.11
C SER A 672 18.43 14.62 -14.17
N PHE A 673 19.53 14.71 -13.46
CA PHE A 673 20.05 13.92 -12.34
C PHE A 673 20.41 14.89 -11.19
N LEU A 674 19.91 14.79 -9.95
CA LEU A 674 19.87 15.95 -9.03
C LEU A 674 21.02 16.19 -8.07
N ASP A 675 22.15 15.50 -8.13
CA ASP A 675 23.18 15.57 -7.08
C ASP A 675 22.61 15.20 -5.73
N VAL A 676 22.90 14.03 -5.21
CA VAL A 676 22.76 13.79 -3.78
C VAL A 676 24.09 13.92 -3.11
N MET A 677 25.17 13.50 -3.77
CA MET A 677 26.50 13.10 -3.32
C MET A 677 27.56 13.57 -4.34
N THR A 678 27.68 14.89 -4.57
CA THR A 678 28.71 15.51 -5.42
C THR A 678 30.04 14.77 -5.49
N GLY A 679 30.63 14.71 -6.68
CA GLY A 679 31.82 13.92 -6.95
C GLY A 679 31.49 12.44 -7.11
N PRO A 680 32.29 11.65 -7.85
CA PRO A 680 31.93 10.28 -8.23
C PRO A 680 31.97 9.26 -7.06
N GLU A 681 31.25 9.50 -5.95
CA GLU A 681 31.19 8.70 -4.70
C GLU A 681 29.76 8.28 -4.27
N SER A 682 29.43 6.98 -4.12
CA SER A 682 28.01 6.54 -4.10
C SER A 682 27.08 6.85 -2.93
N GLY A 683 25.96 7.53 -3.25
CA GLY A 683 24.75 7.64 -2.43
C GLY A 683 23.76 6.46 -2.50
N ARG A 684 23.56 5.82 -3.67
CA ARG A 684 22.93 4.47 -3.81
C ARG A 684 21.40 4.40 -3.56
N PRO A 685 20.58 4.45 -4.64
CA PRO A 685 19.13 4.61 -4.47
C PRO A 685 18.16 3.43 -4.57
N ALA A 686 16.96 3.54 -4.01
CA ALA A 686 16.01 2.47 -3.79
C ALA A 686 14.71 3.00 -3.07
N HIS A 687 13.48 2.51 -3.28
CA HIS A 687 12.28 2.87 -2.47
C HIS A 687 12.07 4.41 -2.14
N LEU A 688 11.43 5.19 -2.99
CA LEU A 688 11.10 6.62 -2.73
C LEU A 688 9.60 6.84 -2.30
N VAL A 689 8.91 7.99 -2.07
CA VAL A 689 7.43 7.95 -1.72
C VAL A 689 6.56 9.18 -2.08
N ALA A 690 5.37 9.50 -1.51
CA ALA A 690 4.54 10.70 -1.82
C ALA A 690 3.25 10.95 -0.97
N TRP A 691 2.39 11.97 -1.25
CA TRP A 691 1.42 12.70 -0.35
C TRP A 691 0.82 14.11 -0.76
N GLN A 692 1.28 15.25 -0.22
CA GLN A 692 0.57 16.56 -0.18
C GLN A 692 0.73 17.48 -1.41
N ASP A 693 1.90 17.50 -2.05
CA ASP A 693 2.27 17.82 -3.45
C ASP A 693 3.84 17.84 -3.76
N GLN A 694 4.80 18.52 -3.10
CA GLN A 694 6.28 18.45 -3.29
C GLN A 694 7.05 17.22 -2.70
N CYS A 695 7.67 16.37 -3.53
CA CYS A 695 8.79 15.34 -3.62
C CYS A 695 10.08 14.91 -2.64
N TYR A 696 10.17 14.71 -1.28
CA TYR A 696 11.28 14.22 -0.34
C TYR A 696 12.02 12.85 -0.60
N PHE A 697 13.27 12.51 -0.17
CA PHE A 697 13.91 11.16 -0.51
C PHE A 697 15.09 10.35 0.24
N SER A 698 15.94 9.43 -0.32
CA SER A 698 17.15 8.72 0.32
C SER A 698 18.59 9.06 -0.12
N ALA A 699 19.69 8.58 0.56
CA ALA A 699 21.05 8.26 0.03
C ALA A 699 22.18 7.74 1.01
N ASN A 700 23.50 7.80 0.64
CA ASN A 700 24.79 7.36 1.29
C ASN A 700 25.96 8.41 1.34
N ASP A 701 25.81 9.46 2.13
CA ASP A 701 26.74 10.55 2.35
C ASP A 701 27.99 10.23 3.17
N ALA A 702 29.07 10.98 2.96
CA ALA A 702 30.42 10.68 3.43
C ALA A 702 30.69 10.56 4.98
N SER A 703 29.72 10.66 5.89
CA SER A 703 29.89 10.70 7.37
C SER A 703 28.63 10.58 8.23
N LEU A 704 27.48 11.08 7.79
CA LEU A 704 26.27 11.15 8.61
C LEU A 704 25.42 9.87 8.52
N GLY A 705 25.95 8.67 8.26
CA GLY A 705 25.23 7.43 8.63
C GLY A 705 24.34 6.70 7.60
N ARG A 706 23.01 6.66 7.74
CA ARG A 706 22.03 6.46 6.64
C ARG A 706 20.63 6.94 7.07
N GLU A 707 20.07 7.91 6.35
CA GLU A 707 19.34 9.07 6.90
C GLU A 707 17.98 9.44 6.25
N LEU A 708 17.59 10.62 5.68
CA LEU A 708 16.32 10.82 4.88
C LEU A 708 16.27 12.14 3.96
N PHE A 709 15.35 12.54 3.03
CA PHE A 709 15.39 13.81 2.17
C PHE A 709 14.16 14.84 2.07
N VAL A 710 14.08 15.96 1.24
CA VAL A 710 13.06 17.16 1.18
C VAL A 710 13.30 18.28 0.05
N SER A 711 12.37 19.14 -0.52
CA SER A 711 12.46 20.18 -1.70
C SER A 711 11.29 20.85 -2.54
N ASP A 712 11.60 21.54 -3.64
CA ASP A 712 10.61 22.13 -4.54
C ASP A 712 10.75 22.07 -6.13
N GLY A 713 11.78 21.47 -6.77
CA GLY A 713 11.91 21.06 -8.20
C GLY A 713 13.14 21.40 -9.11
N THR A 714 14.24 21.90 -8.56
CA THR A 714 15.60 22.17 -9.09
C THR A 714 16.67 21.72 -8.07
N SER A 715 17.63 22.57 -7.59
CA SER A 715 18.35 22.51 -6.27
C SER A 715 18.35 23.66 -5.12
N SER A 716 17.36 24.57 -4.69
CA SER A 716 17.33 25.80 -3.68
C SER A 716 16.42 26.02 -2.46
N GLY A 717 15.29 25.37 -2.26
CA GLY A 717 14.84 25.23 -0.88
C GLY A 717 15.88 24.52 0.01
N THR A 718 17.14 24.23 -0.38
CA THR A 718 17.90 22.94 -0.31
C THR A 718 18.37 22.36 1.01
N LYS A 719 17.52 22.10 2.00
CA LYS A 719 17.99 21.69 3.34
C LYS A 719 18.18 20.23 3.52
N LEU A 720 19.00 19.89 4.51
CA LEU A 720 18.90 18.73 5.36
C LEU A 720 17.83 18.92 6.41
N VAL A 721 16.73 18.19 6.26
CA VAL A 721 15.64 18.10 7.20
C VAL A 721 16.14 17.85 8.63
N ALA A 722 16.87 16.75 8.91
CA ALA A 722 16.73 16.22 10.27
C ALA A 722 17.57 15.03 10.80
N ASP A 723 18.43 15.34 11.74
CA ASP A 723 19.60 14.66 12.29
C ASP A 723 19.49 13.45 13.27
N ILE A 724 18.73 12.40 12.98
CA ILE A 724 18.72 11.13 13.74
C ILE A 724 20.04 10.67 14.48
N PHE A 725 21.12 10.05 13.96
CA PHE A 725 22.25 9.47 14.73
C PHE A 725 23.04 10.29 15.73
N ARG A 726 22.97 11.62 15.79
CA ARG A 726 23.80 12.44 16.70
C ARG A 726 25.16 11.76 17.01
N GLY A 727 26.05 11.53 16.05
CA GLY A 727 27.33 10.87 16.36
C GLY A 727 28.30 10.76 15.20
N GLY A 728 27.97 9.88 14.27
CA GLY A 728 28.88 9.22 13.34
C GLY A 728 28.65 7.71 13.27
N GLY A 729 27.70 7.20 12.46
CA GLY A 729 27.49 5.76 12.22
C GLY A 729 26.27 5.43 11.34
N ASP A 730 26.31 4.34 10.56
CA ASP A 730 25.36 4.00 9.45
C ASP A 730 23.94 3.65 9.87
N GLY A 731 22.93 3.95 9.03
CA GLY A 731 21.52 3.71 9.29
C GLY A 731 20.80 2.61 8.51
N GLY A 732 21.12 2.33 7.25
CA GLY A 732 20.21 1.64 6.31
C GLY A 732 18.68 1.79 6.53
N PRO A 733 18.12 3.01 6.68
CA PRO A 733 16.84 3.29 7.30
C PRO A 733 15.57 2.78 6.62
N THR A 734 15.41 1.46 6.51
CA THR A 734 14.43 0.43 6.01
C THR A 734 12.86 0.55 6.06
N GLY A 735 12.11 0.27 4.97
CA GLY A 735 10.65 0.52 4.82
C GLY A 735 9.96 1.08 3.57
N LEU A 736 9.24 2.25 3.69
CA LEU A 736 8.37 2.97 2.71
C LEU A 736 6.84 2.69 2.41
N THR A 737 5.91 3.68 2.52
CA THR A 737 4.56 3.84 1.84
C THR A 737 3.71 5.03 2.41
N ALA A 738 2.68 5.76 1.85
CA ALA A 738 2.09 7.04 2.45
C ALA A 738 0.59 7.55 2.56
N THR A 739 0.26 8.62 3.38
CA THR A 739 -1.11 9.24 3.53
C THR A 739 -1.47 10.80 3.55
N ASP A 740 -1.76 11.51 4.68
CA ASP A 740 -2.33 12.92 4.91
C ASP A 740 -1.77 13.93 6.03
N ARG A 741 -1.64 13.60 7.35
CA ARG A 741 -1.07 14.26 8.60
C ARG A 741 0.24 13.71 9.37
N ALA A 742 0.87 12.55 9.06
CA ALA A 742 2.22 12.00 9.45
C ALA A 742 3.12 10.89 8.66
N ILE A 743 4.48 10.81 8.69
CA ILE A 743 5.34 9.69 8.13
C ILE A 743 5.79 8.65 9.22
N PHE A 744 5.86 7.34 8.93
CA PHE A 744 6.76 6.28 9.51
C PHE A 744 7.89 5.63 8.46
N PHE A 745 10.18 5.00 8.60
CA PHE A 745 11.43 4.42 7.89
C PHE A 745 12.07 3.31 8.72
N ALA A 746 13.32 2.88 8.44
CA ALA A 746 14.40 2.43 9.34
C ALA A 746 15.39 3.43 9.89
N ALA A 747 16.41 2.96 10.64
CA ALA A 747 17.81 3.46 10.69
C ALA A 747 18.78 2.44 11.41
N PHE A 748 19.99 2.82 11.95
CA PHE A 748 21.21 2.07 12.51
C PHE A 748 21.40 1.88 14.07
N GLU A 749 22.37 1.09 14.59
CA GLU A 749 22.77 0.83 16.01
C GLU A 749 23.23 2.13 16.72
N PRO A 750 23.57 2.27 18.02
CA PRO A 750 23.35 1.22 20.04
C PRO A 750 22.08 0.85 20.89
N THR A 751 21.42 1.79 21.62
CA THR A 751 20.42 1.49 22.70
C THR A 751 18.99 1.93 22.46
N THR A 752 18.72 2.77 21.45
CA THR A 752 17.69 2.30 20.54
C THR A 752 18.29 1.26 19.56
N GLY A 753 17.65 0.81 18.51
CA GLY A 753 17.84 -0.57 18.08
C GLY A 753 16.64 -0.96 17.29
N ASN A 754 16.81 -1.96 16.43
CA ASN A 754 16.50 -2.05 15.02
C ASN A 754 15.33 -1.22 14.35
N GLU A 755 14.68 -0.23 14.98
CA GLU A 755 13.23 0.00 14.97
C GLU A 755 12.62 1.37 14.66
N LEU A 756 11.37 1.43 14.13
CA LEU A 756 10.31 2.28 13.44
C LEU A 756 9.70 3.69 13.83
N TRP A 757 10.09 4.83 13.21
CA TRP A 757 9.90 6.24 13.71
C TRP A 757 8.88 7.30 13.08
N MET A 758 8.96 8.66 13.18
CA MET A 758 7.99 9.75 12.70
C MET A 758 8.24 11.28 13.06
N SER A 759 7.99 12.33 12.22
CA SER A 759 7.56 13.82 12.48
C SER A 759 6.96 14.97 11.53
N ASP A 760 6.11 15.91 12.01
CA ASP A 760 5.32 16.87 11.15
C ASP A 760 5.89 17.84 10.12
N GLY A 761 7.18 17.78 9.83
CA GLY A 761 7.89 18.68 8.98
C GLY A 761 8.30 20.10 9.46
N THR A 762 8.61 20.35 10.74
CA THR A 762 9.27 21.60 11.24
C THR A 762 10.51 21.45 12.20
N ASN A 763 11.49 20.59 11.92
CA ASN A 763 12.21 19.64 12.82
C ASN A 763 11.64 19.15 14.15
N THR A 764 10.82 19.93 14.85
CA THR A 764 10.22 19.71 16.18
C THR A 764 9.02 18.74 16.34
N GLY A 765 8.95 17.58 15.68
CA GLY A 765 7.84 16.64 15.92
C GLY A 765 8.16 15.18 15.81
N THR A 766 9.41 14.88 16.12
CA THR A 766 10.16 13.70 15.75
C THR A 766 10.70 13.08 17.00
N VAL A 767 10.20 11.91 17.28
CA VAL A 767 9.92 11.42 18.62
C VAL A 767 10.49 10.03 18.95
N LEU A 768 9.87 9.25 19.83
CA LEU A 768 10.07 7.80 19.96
C LEU A 768 8.77 7.16 20.26
N VAL A 769 8.62 5.91 19.92
CA VAL A 769 7.51 5.11 20.34
C VAL A 769 8.15 3.80 20.91
N LYS A 770 8.21 3.16 22.16
CA LYS A 770 7.50 2.67 23.48
C LYS A 770 8.42 1.56 24.06
N ASP A 771 7.95 0.32 23.83
CA ASP A 771 7.70 -0.93 24.59
C ASP A 771 7.26 -2.14 23.59
N ILE A 772 7.85 -2.31 22.34
CA ILE A 772 8.07 -3.54 21.42
C ILE A 772 9.46 -4.09 20.71
N HIS A 773 10.64 -4.49 21.31
CA HIS A 773 11.69 -5.66 21.23
C HIS A 773 12.80 -5.50 22.27
N PRO A 774 12.50 -5.67 23.58
CA PRO A 774 13.09 -4.82 24.58
C PRO A 774 14.65 -4.79 24.69
N GLY A 775 15.21 -3.86 25.49
CA GLY A 775 16.67 -3.65 25.55
C GLY A 775 17.32 -2.98 24.30
N PRO A 776 18.31 -3.56 23.62
CA PRO A 776 19.05 -2.98 22.46
C PRO A 776 18.82 -3.71 21.10
N SER A 777 17.62 -4.24 20.83
CA SER A 777 17.43 -5.43 19.97
C SER A 777 16.76 -5.19 18.59
N ALA A 778 16.29 -6.20 17.81
CA ALA A 778 16.65 -6.33 16.37
C ALA A 778 15.58 -6.47 15.21
N ALA A 779 14.29 -6.47 15.50
CA ALA A 779 13.06 -6.60 14.70
C ALA A 779 12.70 -6.29 13.18
N HIS A 780 13.53 -6.42 12.15
CA HIS A 780 13.12 -6.99 10.82
C HIS A 780 12.05 -6.37 9.81
N VAL A 781 12.12 -5.10 9.35
CA VAL A 781 10.98 -4.33 8.69
C VAL A 781 11.12 -3.96 7.02
N GLN A 782 10.12 -4.93 6.69
CA GLN A 782 9.57 -5.62 5.46
C GLN A 782 8.30 -5.05 4.72
N LEU A 783 7.66 -3.98 5.23
CA LEU A 783 6.60 -3.04 4.72
C LEU A 783 5.84 -3.15 3.38
N PHE A 784 4.58 -2.70 3.46
CA PHE A 784 3.64 -2.41 2.38
C PHE A 784 3.67 -1.04 1.70
N ALA A 785 4.65 -0.89 0.83
CA ALA A 785 4.36 -0.49 -0.55
C ALA A 785 2.85 -0.46 -0.92
N GLY A 786 2.29 0.74 -1.15
CA GLY A 786 0.88 1.00 -1.57
C GLY A 786 -0.13 1.62 -0.56
N SER A 787 0.21 1.75 0.73
CA SER A 787 -0.27 2.87 1.56
C SER A 787 -1.75 2.88 1.96
N VAL A 788 -2.22 1.72 2.42
CA VAL A 788 -3.63 1.35 2.64
C VAL A 788 -4.42 1.89 3.84
N ARG A 789 -5.14 2.98 3.61
CA ARG A 789 -6.19 3.45 4.54
C ARG A 789 -7.54 2.78 4.30
N PHE A 790 -8.30 2.53 5.37
CA PHE A 790 -9.77 2.41 5.38
C PHE A 790 -10.38 3.27 6.51
N GLY A 791 -10.37 4.60 6.34
CA GLY A 791 -10.73 5.52 7.42
C GLY A 791 -9.59 6.47 7.79
N ARG A 792 -9.04 6.35 9.00
CA ARG A 792 -8.00 7.27 9.51
C ARG A 792 -6.58 6.67 9.61
N PHE A 793 -6.39 5.35 9.51
CA PHE A 793 -5.21 4.51 9.80
C PHE A 793 -4.46 4.02 8.47
N VAL A 794 -3.29 3.30 8.39
CA VAL A 794 -2.68 2.64 7.15
C VAL A 794 -1.70 1.34 6.97
N VAL A 795 -0.36 1.08 7.28
CA VAL A 795 0.61 -0.13 6.89
C VAL A 795 2.26 -0.28 7.21
N PHE A 796 2.90 -1.14 8.11
CA PHE A 796 4.31 -1.59 8.61
C PHE A 796 4.34 -2.72 9.84
N SER A 797 5.19 -3.52 10.65
CA SER A 797 4.78 -4.66 11.74
C SER A 797 5.33 -6.16 12.10
N ALA A 798 5.14 -6.82 13.27
CA ALA A 798 5.98 -6.77 14.49
C ALA A 798 6.07 -7.87 15.60
N ASP A 799 6.99 -8.84 15.53
CA ASP A 799 7.50 -9.87 16.50
C ASP A 799 7.74 -9.45 18.02
N ASP A 800 6.74 -8.94 18.78
CA ASP A 800 6.29 -8.81 20.25
C ASP A 800 7.10 -9.21 21.52
N GLY A 801 8.15 -10.04 21.44
CA GLY A 801 8.66 -10.84 22.56
C GLY A 801 9.60 -12.00 22.27
N VAL A 802 9.12 -13.23 22.47
CA VAL A 802 9.67 -14.44 21.86
C VAL A 802 8.54 -15.35 21.29
N HIS A 803 7.64 -14.79 20.44
CA HIS A 803 6.60 -15.34 19.51
C HIS A 803 6.19 -14.62 18.10
N GLY A 804 7.01 -14.22 17.11
CA GLY A 804 6.68 -13.82 15.69
C GLY A 804 5.91 -12.54 15.16
N LYS A 805 6.39 -11.93 14.05
CA LYS A 805 6.08 -10.67 13.26
C LYS A 805 4.90 -10.68 12.26
N GLU A 806 3.64 -10.68 12.68
CA GLU A 806 2.51 -10.66 11.73
C GLU A 806 2.21 -9.26 11.03
N LEU A 807 0.94 -8.85 10.79
CA LEU A 807 0.34 -7.49 10.49
C LEU A 807 0.07 -6.42 11.64
N TRP A 808 0.60 -5.15 11.72
CA TRP A 808 0.53 -4.09 12.85
C TRP A 808 -0.25 -2.64 12.79
N MET A 809 -0.33 -1.71 13.81
CA MET A 809 -1.60 -0.89 14.13
C MET A 809 -1.86 0.47 14.99
N SER A 810 -2.14 1.67 14.45
CA SER A 810 -1.50 2.87 15.08
C SER A 810 -2.16 4.23 15.38
N ASN A 811 -3.34 4.30 16.01
CA ASN A 811 -4.15 5.52 16.24
C ASN A 811 -3.52 6.96 16.27
N GLY A 812 -2.28 7.12 16.71
CA GLY A 812 -1.47 8.31 16.78
C GLY A 812 -1.52 9.18 18.07
N THR A 813 -2.56 9.06 18.93
CA THR A 813 -2.78 9.90 20.14
C THR A 813 -2.20 9.50 21.54
N ALA A 814 -1.86 8.24 21.87
CA ALA A 814 -0.90 7.74 22.90
C ALA A 814 -0.65 6.20 22.77
N SER A 815 -0.77 5.37 23.79
CA SER A 815 -1.96 4.51 23.89
C SER A 815 -2.47 3.63 22.70
N GLY A 816 -2.39 3.92 21.41
CA GLY A 816 -3.18 3.18 20.41
C GLY A 816 -2.40 2.23 19.51
N THR A 817 -1.58 1.37 20.12
CA THR A 817 -0.68 0.43 19.41
C THR A 817 -0.39 -0.91 20.20
N MET A 818 -0.73 -2.19 19.84
CA MET A 818 -2.08 -2.84 19.78
C MET A 818 -2.58 -3.90 18.72
N LEU A 819 -2.03 -5.13 18.57
CA LEU A 819 -2.45 -6.39 17.82
C LEU A 819 -3.56 -6.44 16.58
N VAL A 820 -4.15 -7.54 16.00
CA VAL A 820 -5.44 -7.66 15.18
C VAL A 820 -6.47 -8.77 15.47
N ALA A 821 -6.06 -10.03 15.28
CA ALA A 821 -6.90 -11.10 14.75
C ALA A 821 -6.26 -12.51 14.76
N ASP A 822 -5.52 -12.86 15.81
CA ASP A 822 -4.40 -13.82 15.87
C ASP A 822 -4.55 -15.07 15.04
N LEU A 823 -3.43 -15.44 14.42
CA LEU A 823 -3.38 -16.57 13.57
C LEU A 823 -2.17 -17.50 13.69
N VAL A 824 -1.20 -17.37 14.63
CA VAL A 824 -0.44 -18.55 15.17
C VAL A 824 0.38 -18.32 16.42
N PRO A 825 0.12 -19.10 17.46
CA PRO A 825 0.89 -19.28 18.70
C PRO A 825 2.36 -19.73 18.66
N GLY A 826 2.96 -19.78 19.87
CA GLY A 826 4.32 -19.42 20.38
C GLY A 826 5.54 -19.17 19.47
N LEU A 827 6.61 -18.56 19.98
CA LEU A 827 7.94 -18.40 19.34
C LEU A 827 8.16 -17.97 17.87
N ARG A 828 7.58 -18.59 16.86
CA ARG A 828 8.34 -18.89 15.65
C ARG A 828 7.96 -17.95 14.50
N SER A 829 8.92 -17.56 13.67
CA SER A 829 8.72 -16.57 12.60
C SER A 829 8.66 -17.14 11.16
N SER A 830 7.83 -16.53 10.28
CA SER A 830 7.97 -16.38 8.80
C SER A 830 7.01 -15.22 8.35
N ASP A 831 6.91 -14.69 7.12
CA ASP A 831 6.94 -13.20 6.99
C ASP A 831 5.78 -12.34 6.46
N PRO A 832 5.77 -10.97 6.65
CA PRO A 832 5.04 -10.02 5.77
C PRO A 832 5.73 -9.12 4.67
N SER A 833 5.11 -8.74 3.48
CA SER A 833 5.72 -7.78 2.43
C SER A 833 5.01 -6.83 1.29
N SER A 834 3.68 -6.56 1.03
CA SER A 834 3.10 -5.38 0.20
C SER A 834 1.61 -4.91 0.42
N ALA A 835 0.99 -3.76 -0.04
CA ALA A 835 -0.49 -3.43 0.06
C ALA A 835 -1.13 -2.07 -0.53
N ALA A 836 -2.39 -1.96 -1.11
CA ALA A 836 -3.29 -0.76 -1.47
C ALA A 836 -4.89 -0.90 -1.33
N ILE A 837 -5.86 -0.29 -2.08
CA ILE A 837 -7.25 0.10 -1.57
C ILE A 837 -8.62 -0.36 -2.29
N CYS A 838 -9.13 -1.60 -2.18
CA CYS A 838 -10.34 -2.16 -2.89
C CYS A 838 -11.80 -1.86 -2.43
N GLY A 839 -12.21 -0.63 -2.12
CA GLY A 839 -13.65 -0.27 -2.01
C GLY A 839 -14.40 -0.65 -0.73
N GLY A 840 -13.63 -0.89 0.32
CA GLY A 840 -14.10 -0.77 1.70
C GLY A 840 -13.95 -1.96 2.65
N ARG A 841 -13.50 -3.16 2.23
CA ARG A 841 -13.07 -4.33 3.03
C ARG A 841 -11.58 -4.17 3.24
N LEU A 842 -10.79 -5.15 3.61
CA LEU A 842 -9.34 -5.04 3.62
C LEU A 842 -8.66 -6.40 3.39
N VAL A 843 -7.33 -6.56 3.26
CA VAL A 843 -6.80 -7.59 2.34
C VAL A 843 -5.33 -8.09 2.57
N PHE A 844 -4.96 -8.70 3.72
CA PHE A 844 -3.67 -9.44 3.93
C PHE A 844 -3.42 -10.62 2.99
N GLY A 845 -2.30 -11.28 3.17
CA GLY A 845 -1.76 -12.34 2.39
C GLY A 845 -0.82 -13.17 3.27
N ALA A 846 -1.19 -13.55 4.51
CA ALA A 846 -0.42 -14.05 5.71
C ALA A 846 -0.14 -15.53 6.42
N LYS A 847 -0.47 -16.78 6.00
CA LYS A 847 0.09 -18.20 6.17
C LYS A 847 -0.50 -19.38 7.04
N SER A 848 -1.75 -19.88 6.95
CA SER A 848 -2.27 -21.18 7.50
C SER A 848 -1.32 -22.47 7.51
N LEU A 849 -1.50 -23.51 8.35
CA LEU A 849 -0.46 -24.54 8.56
C LEU A 849 -0.62 -25.76 7.67
N GLY A 850 -0.04 -25.64 6.48
CA GLY A 850 -0.03 -26.76 5.55
C GLY A 850 -0.78 -26.58 4.25
N VAL A 851 -0.90 -25.37 3.77
CA VAL A 851 -1.26 -25.01 2.41
C VAL A 851 -0.73 -23.59 2.11
N GLY A 852 0.58 -23.26 2.23
CA GLY A 852 1.15 -22.22 1.35
C GLY A 852 1.33 -20.75 1.69
N SER A 853 0.56 -19.81 1.07
CA SER A 853 0.77 -18.33 1.12
C SER A 853 -0.29 -17.31 0.51
N GLU A 854 -1.62 -17.55 0.51
CA GLU A 854 -2.80 -16.67 0.13
C GLU A 854 -3.45 -15.49 1.01
N PRO A 855 -4.64 -14.88 0.64
CA PRO A 855 -5.43 -13.77 1.32
C PRO A 855 -7.01 -13.86 1.77
N HIS A 856 -7.47 -13.80 3.10
CA HIS A 856 -8.81 -13.85 3.95
C HIS A 856 -10.12 -12.86 3.98
N VAL A 857 -10.36 -11.79 4.84
CA VAL A 857 -11.46 -10.68 4.89
C VAL A 857 -12.23 -10.28 6.26
N TRP A 858 -11.76 -9.31 7.12
CA TRP A 858 -12.14 -8.77 8.50
C TRP A 858 -12.94 -7.50 8.80
N ALA A 859 -14.16 -7.61 9.35
CA ALA A 859 -15.00 -6.44 9.59
C ALA A 859 -14.98 -5.95 11.04
N PRO A 860 -14.95 -4.63 11.27
CA PRO A 860 -15.62 -4.04 12.39
C PRO A 860 -17.08 -4.18 12.02
N SER A 861 -17.71 -5.27 12.46
CA SER A 861 -19.14 -5.43 12.32
C SER A 861 -19.80 -4.16 12.87
N LEU A 862 -20.43 -3.38 11.99
CA LEU A 862 -20.99 -2.04 12.31
C LEU A 862 -22.26 -2.13 13.18
N ALA A 863 -22.39 -3.21 13.96
CA ALA A 863 -23.59 -3.68 14.63
C ALA A 863 -23.34 -3.90 16.14
N SER A 864 -23.30 -2.81 16.91
CA SER A 864 -23.28 -2.90 18.37
C SER A 864 -24.66 -3.31 18.91
N SER A 865 -24.79 -4.56 19.37
CA SER A 865 -26.06 -5.06 19.90
C SER A 865 -26.31 -4.60 21.35
N GLN A 866 -27.22 -3.65 21.56
CA GLN A 866 -27.78 -3.37 22.89
C GLN A 866 -29.14 -4.06 23.11
N ARG A 867 -29.40 -4.46 24.37
CA ARG A 867 -30.65 -5.09 24.80
C ARG A 867 -31.61 -4.04 25.34
N PHE A 868 -32.91 -4.22 25.13
CA PHE A 868 -33.93 -3.50 25.90
C PHE A 868 -33.77 -3.81 27.40
N GLY A 869 -33.58 -2.79 28.25
CA GLY A 869 -34.02 -2.90 29.64
C GLY A 869 -33.09 -2.41 30.77
N GLU A 870 -31.89 -1.89 30.50
CA GLU A 870 -31.13 -1.11 31.50
C GLU A 870 -30.60 0.18 30.86
N GLY A 871 -30.67 1.31 31.59
CA GLY A 871 -30.37 2.66 31.08
C GLY A 871 -29.00 3.20 31.53
N CYS A 872 -28.58 4.41 31.18
CA CYS A 872 -29.26 5.49 30.45
C CYS A 872 -28.26 6.26 29.57
N SER A 873 -28.69 6.77 28.41
CA SER A 873 -27.91 7.71 27.59
C SER A 873 -28.81 8.84 27.05
N PRO A 874 -28.41 10.13 27.15
CA PRO A 874 -29.30 11.26 26.85
C PRO A 874 -29.39 11.66 25.37
N VAL A 875 -28.87 10.84 24.45
CA VAL A 875 -28.65 11.22 23.03
C VAL A 875 -29.58 10.50 22.04
N PHE A 876 -30.33 9.49 22.48
CA PHE A 876 -31.26 8.72 21.64
C PHE A 876 -32.69 8.76 22.20
N PRO A 877 -33.74 8.59 21.37
CA PRO A 877 -35.12 8.66 21.84
C PRO A 877 -35.43 7.51 22.82
N THR A 878 -35.72 7.84 24.07
CA THR A 878 -36.06 6.85 25.09
C THR A 878 -37.49 6.37 24.89
N LEU A 879 -37.67 5.05 24.88
CA LEU A 879 -38.96 4.37 24.71
C LEU A 879 -39.36 3.68 26.01
N GLU A 880 -40.54 4.03 26.52
CA GLU A 880 -41.13 3.46 27.74
C GLU A 880 -42.40 2.68 27.40
N SER A 881 -42.68 1.62 28.18
CA SER A 881 -43.92 0.86 28.05
C SER A 881 -44.47 0.42 29.41
N THR A 882 -45.80 0.29 29.50
CA THR A 882 -46.43 -0.41 30.62
C THR A 882 -46.27 -1.93 30.46
N ALA A 883 -46.18 -2.67 31.57
CA ALA A 883 -46.11 -4.13 31.52
C ALA A 883 -47.34 -4.72 30.78
N PRO A 884 -47.16 -5.57 29.75
CA PRO A 884 -48.26 -6.07 28.95
C PRO A 884 -49.12 -7.08 29.73
N VAL A 885 -50.40 -6.77 29.89
CA VAL A 885 -51.39 -7.67 30.50
C VAL A 885 -52.38 -8.14 29.42
N LEU A 886 -52.61 -9.44 29.32
CA LEU A 886 -53.54 -10.03 28.35
C LEU A 886 -54.96 -9.46 28.51
N ASN A 887 -55.67 -9.28 27.40
CA ASN A 887 -57.02 -8.69 27.38
C ASN A 887 -57.07 -7.23 27.90
N THR A 888 -55.96 -6.49 27.78
CA THR A 888 -55.85 -5.05 28.10
C THR A 888 -55.09 -4.30 27.00
N PHE A 889 -54.88 -3.00 27.19
CA PHE A 889 -53.98 -2.19 26.36
C PHE A 889 -52.68 -1.94 27.11
N THR A 890 -51.53 -2.15 26.45
CA THR A 890 -50.28 -1.51 26.89
C THR A 890 -50.15 -0.13 26.25
N THR A 891 -49.56 0.81 26.97
CA THR A 891 -49.23 2.14 26.47
C THR A 891 -47.74 2.24 26.23
N LEU A 892 -47.39 2.79 25.07
CA LEU A 892 -46.03 3.12 24.64
C LEU A 892 -45.87 4.64 24.65
N SER A 893 -44.75 5.13 25.18
CA SER A 893 -44.37 6.54 25.12
C SER A 893 -42.92 6.70 24.68
N GLY A 894 -42.64 7.76 23.91
CA GLY A 894 -41.30 8.08 23.45
C GLY A 894 -40.94 9.53 23.78
N HIS A 895 -39.69 9.78 24.18
CA HIS A 895 -39.17 11.10 24.51
C HIS A 895 -37.82 11.36 23.80
N GLY A 896 -37.57 12.61 23.38
CA GLY A 896 -36.26 13.01 22.86
C GLY A 896 -36.06 12.92 21.35
N VAL A 897 -37.13 12.77 20.56
CA VAL A 897 -37.10 12.56 19.08
C VAL A 897 -36.68 13.80 18.27
N GLY A 898 -36.08 14.81 18.91
CA GLY A 898 -35.81 16.12 18.30
C GLY A 898 -37.09 16.84 17.85
N SER A 899 -36.97 17.68 16.83
CA SER A 899 -38.09 18.43 16.23
C SER A 899 -38.51 17.90 14.85
N GLN A 900 -38.19 16.65 14.52
CA GLN A 900 -38.51 16.07 13.21
C GLN A 900 -39.84 15.29 13.24
N PRO A 901 -40.80 15.58 12.35
CA PRO A 901 -42.03 14.82 12.23
C PRO A 901 -41.80 13.49 11.50
N GLY A 902 -42.58 12.47 11.84
CA GLY A 902 -42.48 11.13 11.25
C GLY A 902 -43.60 10.17 11.66
N ALA A 903 -43.40 8.88 11.41
CA ALA A 903 -44.36 7.81 11.67
C ALA A 903 -43.76 6.71 12.56
N LEU A 904 -44.56 6.15 13.47
CA LEU A 904 -44.18 5.02 14.32
C LEU A 904 -44.86 3.72 13.86
N PHE A 905 -44.08 2.63 13.79
CA PHE A 905 -44.57 1.28 13.48
C PHE A 905 -44.12 0.26 14.54
N LEU A 906 -44.85 -0.86 14.66
CA LEU A 906 -44.53 -1.99 15.55
C LEU A 906 -44.58 -3.34 14.84
N ASN A 907 -43.78 -4.31 15.30
CA ASN A 907 -43.91 -5.72 14.91
C ASN A 907 -43.99 -6.67 16.13
N GLY A 908 -44.62 -7.83 15.92
CA GLY A 908 -44.95 -8.88 16.89
C GLY A 908 -43.80 -9.87 17.20
N PRO A 909 -44.07 -10.89 18.05
CA PRO A 909 -43.03 -11.47 18.89
C PRO A 909 -42.32 -12.71 18.33
N ALA A 910 -40.98 -12.69 18.41
CA ALA A 910 -40.14 -13.88 18.36
C ALA A 910 -39.86 -14.42 19.79
N ALA A 911 -39.68 -15.73 19.90
CA ALA A 911 -39.33 -16.42 21.14
C ALA A 911 -38.23 -17.49 20.90
N PRO A 912 -37.36 -17.80 21.89
CA PRO A 912 -36.25 -18.73 21.70
C PRO A 912 -36.69 -20.20 21.64
N LYS A 913 -35.96 -21.00 20.84
CA LYS A 913 -36.10 -22.46 20.66
C LYS A 913 -35.92 -23.20 22.02
N LYS A 914 -36.50 -24.37 22.29
CA LYS A 914 -37.18 -25.37 21.45
C LYS A 914 -38.41 -25.97 22.17
N PHE A 915 -39.44 -26.34 21.42
CA PHE A 915 -40.08 -27.66 21.48
C PHE A 915 -40.70 -27.95 20.10
N VAL A 916 -40.94 -29.23 19.76
CA VAL A 916 -41.40 -29.66 18.42
C VAL A 916 -42.85 -30.12 18.49
N LEU A 917 -43.69 -29.52 17.65
CA LEU A 917 -44.88 -30.11 17.03
C LEU A 917 -45.15 -29.35 15.73
N CYS A 918 -45.82 -29.99 14.76
CA CYS A 918 -46.14 -29.38 13.47
C CYS A 918 -47.36 -28.44 13.57
N ASP A 919 -47.42 -27.50 12.62
CA ASP A 919 -48.59 -26.69 12.26
C ASP A 919 -49.24 -25.86 13.38
N ASP A 920 -48.72 -24.64 13.60
CA ASP A 920 -49.54 -23.42 13.71
C ASP A 920 -48.62 -22.16 13.79
N TYR A 921 -48.39 -21.52 12.64
CA TYR A 921 -47.74 -20.20 12.56
C TYR A 921 -48.81 -19.09 12.64
N VAL A 922 -48.54 -18.03 13.42
CA VAL A 922 -49.16 -16.72 13.20
C VAL A 922 -48.07 -15.77 12.73
N ASP A 923 -47.86 -15.76 11.41
CA ASP A 923 -47.03 -14.77 10.74
C ASP A 923 -47.78 -13.44 10.62
N VAL A 924 -47.04 -12.34 10.78
CA VAL A 924 -47.46 -10.99 10.38
C VAL A 924 -46.26 -10.27 9.77
N MET A 925 -46.10 -10.48 8.45
CA MET A 925 -45.22 -9.77 7.51
C MET A 925 -45.47 -8.23 7.43
N SER A 926 -46.11 -7.62 8.42
CA SER A 926 -46.61 -6.25 8.37
C SER A 926 -46.30 -5.49 9.67
N ALA A 927 -45.39 -4.52 9.59
CA ALA A 927 -45.23 -3.55 10.67
C ALA A 927 -46.49 -2.66 10.72
N VAL A 928 -47.19 -2.66 11.87
CA VAL A 928 -48.45 -1.94 12.04
C VAL A 928 -48.16 -0.48 12.36
N PHE A 929 -48.75 0.46 11.62
CA PHE A 929 -48.68 1.89 11.92
C PHE A 929 -49.43 2.22 13.21
N VAL A 930 -48.79 2.98 14.10
CA VAL A 930 -49.24 3.18 15.50
C VAL A 930 -49.64 4.62 15.80
N ALA A 931 -48.89 5.58 15.27
CA ALA A 931 -49.13 7.02 15.45
C ALA A 931 -48.24 7.86 14.50
N PRO A 932 -48.70 9.05 14.07
CA PRO A 932 -47.81 10.10 13.61
C PRO A 932 -47.12 10.77 14.81
N VAL A 933 -45.84 11.08 14.69
CA VAL A 933 -45.05 11.85 15.67
C VAL A 933 -44.91 13.27 15.14
N VAL A 934 -45.36 14.26 15.93
CA VAL A 934 -45.45 15.67 15.50
C VAL A 934 -44.82 16.63 16.53
N GLY A 935 -43.89 16.12 17.35
CA GLY A 935 -43.20 16.86 18.40
C GLY A 935 -42.18 15.99 19.14
N SER A 936 -41.52 16.56 20.14
CA SER A 936 -40.39 15.95 20.87
C SER A 936 -40.74 14.76 21.77
N SER A 937 -42.03 14.39 21.84
CA SER A 937 -42.50 13.18 22.51
C SER A 937 -43.81 12.69 21.89
N PHE A 938 -44.13 11.40 22.09
CA PHE A 938 -45.39 10.79 21.65
C PHE A 938 -45.93 9.79 22.69
N ARG A 939 -47.21 9.42 22.56
CA ARG A 939 -47.85 8.35 23.34
C ARG A 939 -48.94 7.67 22.51
N SER A 940 -48.99 6.34 22.52
CA SER A 940 -50.05 5.55 21.88
C SER A 940 -50.29 4.24 22.64
N SER A 941 -51.42 3.57 22.38
CA SER A 941 -51.86 2.37 23.12
C SER A 941 -52.22 1.22 22.19
N VAL A 942 -51.74 0.02 22.52
CA VAL A 942 -51.86 -1.19 21.69
C VAL A 942 -52.61 -2.27 22.47
N GLY A 943 -53.68 -2.81 21.88
CA GLY A 943 -54.49 -3.86 22.48
C GLY A 943 -53.78 -5.22 22.41
N ILE A 944 -53.80 -5.97 23.51
CA ILE A 944 -53.14 -7.27 23.63
C ILE A 944 -54.20 -8.38 23.49
N PRO A 945 -54.14 -9.25 22.47
CA PRO A 945 -55.18 -10.25 22.20
C PRO A 945 -55.44 -11.19 23.39
N PRO A 946 -56.70 -11.57 23.66
CA PRO A 946 -57.06 -12.53 24.70
C PRO A 946 -56.81 -13.98 24.23
N SER A 947 -55.55 -14.33 23.98
CA SER A 947 -55.16 -15.72 23.69
C SER A 947 -54.63 -16.43 24.93
N SER A 948 -55.13 -17.64 25.19
CA SER A 948 -54.62 -18.53 26.24
C SER A 948 -53.20 -19.02 25.96
N SER A 949 -52.74 -19.03 24.70
CA SER A 949 -51.37 -19.43 24.34
C SER A 949 -50.29 -18.42 24.79
N LEU A 950 -50.69 -17.20 25.15
CA LEU A 950 -49.79 -16.14 25.60
C LEU A 950 -49.69 -16.04 27.13
N VAL A 951 -50.44 -16.86 27.87
CA VAL A 951 -50.46 -16.84 29.36
C VAL A 951 -49.12 -17.32 29.90
N GLY A 952 -48.40 -16.43 30.59
CA GLY A 952 -47.09 -16.72 31.19
C GLY A 952 -45.88 -16.51 30.25
N LEU A 953 -46.10 -16.16 28.99
CA LEU A 953 -45.02 -15.79 28.06
C LEU A 953 -44.60 -14.33 28.24
N ARG A 954 -43.30 -14.04 28.03
CA ARG A 954 -42.82 -12.67 27.83
C ARG A 954 -42.97 -12.32 26.35
N LEU A 955 -43.67 -11.23 26.06
CA LEU A 955 -43.80 -10.70 24.70
C LEU A 955 -42.63 -9.76 24.40
N TYR A 956 -41.97 -9.96 23.27
CA TYR A 956 -40.91 -9.08 22.74
C TYR A 956 -41.46 -8.33 21.52
N TRP A 957 -41.45 -7.01 21.54
CA TRP A 957 -41.91 -6.17 20.42
C TRP A 957 -40.77 -5.30 19.90
N GLN A 958 -40.78 -5.00 18.60
CA GLN A 958 -39.84 -4.06 17.99
C GLN A 958 -40.57 -2.82 17.49
N ALA A 959 -40.01 -1.63 17.75
CA ALA A 959 -40.57 -0.34 17.35
C ALA A 959 -39.66 0.34 16.33
N TRP A 960 -40.26 0.98 15.33
CA TRP A 960 -39.57 1.61 14.20
C TRP A 960 -40.07 3.05 14.06
N PHE A 961 -39.16 4.00 13.89
CA PHE A 961 -39.49 5.40 13.62
C PHE A 961 -39.00 5.79 12.22
N ALA A 962 -39.92 6.29 11.39
CA ALA A 962 -39.65 6.75 10.04
C ALA A 962 -39.78 8.29 9.98
N PRO A 963 -38.67 9.04 9.87
CA PRO A 963 -38.70 10.47 9.57
C PRO A 963 -39.41 10.77 8.24
N THR A 964 -39.92 11.99 8.10
CA THR A 964 -40.61 12.42 6.88
C THR A 964 -39.63 12.51 5.69
N GLY A 965 -39.64 11.50 4.82
CA GLY A 965 -38.92 11.50 3.54
C GLY A 965 -37.70 10.56 3.43
N SER A 966 -37.45 9.68 4.39
CA SER A 966 -36.28 8.78 4.41
C SER A 966 -36.64 7.29 4.22
N VAL A 967 -35.94 6.63 3.30
CA VAL A 967 -35.88 5.16 3.09
C VAL A 967 -34.42 4.83 2.69
N PRO A 968 -33.79 3.74 3.17
CA PRO A 968 -34.30 2.73 4.09
C PRO A 968 -34.59 3.28 5.49
N ILE A 969 -35.36 2.50 6.26
CA ILE A 969 -35.69 2.78 7.67
C ILE A 969 -35.10 1.62 8.49
N GLN A 970 -34.27 1.95 9.47
CA GLN A 970 -33.59 0.97 10.32
C GLN A 970 -34.33 0.74 11.64
N SER A 971 -34.16 -0.46 12.20
CA SER A 971 -34.65 -0.83 13.54
C SER A 971 -33.61 -0.60 14.62
N THR A 972 -34.05 -0.60 15.88
CA THR A 972 -33.21 -0.65 17.08
C THR A 972 -32.35 -1.93 17.22
N ASN A 973 -32.32 -2.78 16.20
CA ASN A 973 -31.62 -4.08 16.17
C ASN A 973 -31.09 -4.45 14.77
N GLY A 974 -30.81 -3.47 13.90
CA GLY A 974 -30.05 -3.67 12.67
C GLY A 974 -30.74 -4.41 11.52
N VAL A 975 -32.05 -4.70 11.60
CA VAL A 975 -32.84 -5.16 10.45
C VAL A 975 -33.28 -3.94 9.63
N GLU A 976 -33.23 -4.05 8.31
CA GLU A 976 -33.71 -3.04 7.35
C GLU A 976 -34.99 -3.48 6.64
N TRP A 977 -35.82 -2.51 6.23
CA TRP A 977 -36.96 -2.75 5.33
C TRP A 977 -36.56 -2.54 3.86
N VAL A 978 -36.56 -3.61 3.08
CA VAL A 978 -36.45 -3.56 1.61
C VAL A 978 -37.86 -3.58 1.01
N VAL A 979 -38.22 -2.54 0.25
CA VAL A 979 -39.51 -2.44 -0.44
C VAL A 979 -39.36 -2.94 -1.87
N GLY A 980 -39.88 -4.13 -2.16
CA GLY A 980 -40.07 -4.64 -3.52
C GLY A 980 -41.32 -4.06 -4.20
N LEU A 981 -41.42 -4.31 -5.51
CA LEU A 981 -42.63 -4.10 -6.32
C LEU A 981 -43.56 -5.32 -6.29
#